data_AF-A0A803TFZ8-F1
#
_entry.id   AF-A0A803TFZ8-F1
#
_cell.length_a   1.000
_cell.length_b   1.000
_cell.length_c   1.000
_cell.angle_alpha   90.00
_cell.angle_beta   90.00
_cell.angle_gamma   90.00
#
_symmetry.space_group_name_H-M   'P 1'
#
loop_
_entity.id
_entity.type
_entity.pdbx_description
1 polymer ?
#
loop_
_entity_poly.entity_id
_entity_poly.type
_entity_poly.pdbx_seq_one_letter_code
_entity_poly.pdbx_strand_id
1 'polypeptide(L)'
;MGMSVKEEEDPASPKDGEWPEAAKAEQLARGAALKWASGVFCRAGKLEGLAQYWVRETQRNSSIQSRIKSTLQSYLDGVSMGLEQLRSAITDLQRVQKELGSIQQDLASNAISFQNLQRIQEVMVEHAQLGSVVQRLPKLFSVPQLFSESLDLLRSDHLLEAHARLMELESLQSDILFQLRNRNLLSPEHLASVQSYFGGLLELNDALAQHLWHIVGHGTKLVSEDPALFVSALRIIEREEGIDAALLQRARPPDFLPPGRPKCWRQKFFQVIQDSIVAAHFKAVPGSIQDHHLTREYLASLQSSIRTELHIVKDLMVQCCPPHYNIFMTFATMYHQSLANHLHHLLTWDLDKQEIFALLHWTLHVYPSSEMMAHPDLLPEVDTSALGPLLPLDKIEYLEDTYLEKVQASISEWMQKTLALEFKEWFSKEEPESDYQGCFQTSLPNIIMKMLDENIQIASLISDTLREKMCNMTLGELETFLGSLYEDLVEFATEHQQEPKASKCYTQYLLSALNNCLALSASLSALYSGSSLEPPKVPPSLDLALEKVQKKACRLLLKEMLEELKPLFKQLPSHQWLSDESQLMSSICAVIEKHAKYFCRTREPTSTHLLSETEHLIRSQYLRALLQKRMVCQRMEERRQMASRMLQDASQFKELFCNLVRRQKLL
;
A
#
# COMPACT_ATOMS: atom_id res chain seq x y z
N MET A 1 55.46 16.09 62.42
CA MET A 1 54.48 15.93 63.52
C MET A 1 54.05 14.48 63.49
N GLY A 2 54.22 13.76 64.61
CA GLY A 2 54.05 12.31 64.65
C GLY A 2 52.59 11.88 64.57
N MET A 3 52.38 10.61 64.22
CA MET A 3 51.47 9.73 64.94
C MET A 3 51.98 8.29 64.85
N SER A 4 52.02 7.69 66.03
CA SER A 4 52.41 6.33 66.36
C SER A 4 51.42 5.34 65.77
N VAL A 5 51.91 4.33 65.05
CA VAL A 5 51.13 3.11 64.77
C VAL A 5 51.54 2.11 65.84
N LYS A 6 50.62 1.88 66.77
CA LYS A 6 50.69 0.83 67.78
C LYS A 6 50.62 -0.52 67.09
N GLU A 7 51.47 -1.42 67.56
CA GLU A 7 51.37 -2.86 67.35
C GLU A 7 49.99 -3.34 67.82
N GLU A 8 49.19 -3.87 66.89
CA GLU A 8 48.08 -4.77 67.21
C GLU A 8 48.59 -6.20 67.00
N GLU A 9 48.68 -6.92 68.11
CA GLU A 9 48.91 -8.36 68.17
C GLU A 9 47.75 -9.08 67.46
N ASP A 10 48.07 -9.84 66.41
CA ASP A 10 47.11 -10.72 65.73
C ASP A 10 47.07 -12.07 66.47
N PRO A 11 45.90 -12.52 66.97
CA PRO A 11 45.76 -13.71 67.77
C PRO A 11 45.57 -14.97 66.89
N ALA A 12 45.90 -16.11 67.49
CA ALA A 12 45.51 -17.46 67.06
C ALA A 12 46.21 -18.05 65.82
N SER A 13 47.30 -18.79 66.08
CA SER A 13 47.62 -19.95 65.25
C SER A 13 46.42 -20.91 65.25
N PRO A 14 45.85 -21.31 64.10
CA PRO A 14 44.87 -22.38 64.08
C PRO A 14 45.59 -23.68 64.38
N LYS A 15 45.35 -24.20 65.59
CA LYS A 15 45.69 -25.58 65.96
C LYS A 15 45.08 -26.52 64.91
N ASP A 16 45.85 -27.54 64.53
CA ASP A 16 45.49 -28.65 63.65
C ASP A 16 44.01 -29.06 63.78
N GLY A 17 43.17 -28.48 62.94
CA GLY A 17 41.78 -28.89 62.78
C GLY A 17 41.73 -29.93 61.69
N GLU A 18 41.56 -31.20 62.06
CA GLU A 18 41.28 -32.27 61.10
C GLU A 18 40.13 -31.84 60.18
N TRP A 19 40.40 -31.76 58.88
CA TRP A 19 39.43 -31.32 57.89
C TRP A 19 38.18 -32.21 57.98
N PRO A 20 37.00 -31.68 58.32
CA PRO A 20 35.80 -32.51 58.48
C PRO A 20 35.41 -33.24 57.19
N GLU A 21 35.80 -32.68 56.04
CA GLU A 21 35.65 -33.29 54.71
C GLU A 21 36.60 -34.47 54.49
N ALA A 22 37.81 -34.43 55.07
CA ALA A 22 38.76 -35.54 55.03
C ALA A 22 38.24 -36.73 55.85
N ALA A 23 37.69 -36.48 57.04
CA ALA A 23 37.07 -37.51 57.86
C ALA A 23 35.86 -38.16 57.14
N LYS A 24 35.02 -37.35 56.48
CA LYS A 24 33.87 -37.84 55.68
C LYS A 24 34.32 -38.63 54.45
N ALA A 25 35.35 -38.17 53.74
CA ALA A 25 35.93 -38.86 52.59
C ALA A 25 36.58 -40.19 53.01
N GLU A 26 37.27 -40.22 54.14
CA GLU A 26 37.85 -41.44 54.69
C GLU A 26 36.75 -42.44 55.08
N GLN A 27 35.66 -41.98 55.69
CA GLN A 27 34.55 -42.86 56.08
C GLN A 27 33.84 -43.46 54.85
N LEU A 28 33.66 -42.68 53.78
CA LEU A 28 33.14 -43.16 52.50
C LEU A 28 34.10 -44.13 51.80
N ALA A 29 35.40 -43.82 51.78
CA ALA A 29 36.42 -44.69 51.21
C ALA A 29 36.52 -46.03 51.96
N ARG A 30 36.49 -46.01 53.30
CA ARG A 30 36.44 -47.22 54.14
C ARG A 30 35.16 -48.03 53.86
N GLY A 31 34.00 -47.38 53.74
CA GLY A 31 32.75 -48.04 53.40
C GLY A 31 32.76 -48.72 52.02
N ALA A 32 33.34 -48.05 51.02
CA ALA A 32 33.51 -48.60 49.67
C ALA A 32 34.52 -49.75 49.64
N ALA A 33 35.65 -49.60 50.33
CA ALA A 33 36.67 -50.65 50.46
C ALA A 33 36.10 -51.89 51.15
N LEU A 34 35.29 -51.73 52.20
CA LEU A 34 34.62 -52.84 52.89
C LEU A 34 33.61 -53.57 52.00
N LYS A 35 32.78 -52.84 51.23
CA LYS A 35 31.86 -53.44 50.25
C LYS A 35 32.60 -54.19 49.14
N TRP A 36 33.70 -53.63 48.66
CA TRP A 36 34.51 -54.28 47.64
C TRP A 36 35.20 -55.54 48.18
N ALA A 37 35.82 -55.44 49.36
CA ALA A 37 36.50 -56.57 50.01
C ALA A 37 35.52 -57.71 50.32
N SER A 38 34.32 -57.38 50.80
CA SER A 38 33.30 -58.39 51.10
C SER A 38 32.78 -59.10 49.84
N GLY A 39 32.81 -58.48 48.66
CA GLY A 39 32.42 -59.09 47.38
C GLY A 39 33.54 -59.89 46.69
N VAL A 40 34.79 -59.53 46.90
CA VAL A 40 35.95 -60.19 46.26
C VAL A 40 36.45 -61.38 47.09
N PHE A 41 36.44 -61.29 48.42
CA PHE A 41 37.00 -62.30 49.34
C PHE A 41 35.93 -63.17 50.04
N CYS A 42 34.79 -63.46 49.41
CA CYS A 42 33.71 -64.24 50.04
C CYS A 42 34.03 -65.72 50.34
N ARG A 43 35.09 -66.30 49.74
CA ARG A 43 35.45 -67.73 49.84
C ARG A 43 36.95 -67.87 50.08
N ALA A 44 37.37 -68.81 50.94
CA ALA A 44 38.75 -68.96 51.39
C ALA A 44 39.78 -69.12 50.24
N GLY A 45 39.42 -69.82 49.15
CA GLY A 45 40.31 -70.00 47.99
C GLY A 45 40.58 -68.71 47.17
N LYS A 46 39.84 -67.62 47.38
CA LYS A 46 40.10 -66.33 46.69
C LYS A 46 41.07 -65.41 47.45
N LEU A 47 41.57 -65.83 48.63
CA LEU A 47 42.56 -65.09 49.42
C LEU A 47 43.98 -65.22 48.86
N GLU A 48 44.28 -66.22 48.02
CA GLU A 48 45.61 -66.40 47.42
C GLU A 48 46.05 -65.19 46.57
N GLY A 49 45.09 -64.44 45.99
CA GLY A 49 45.35 -63.22 45.23
C GLY A 49 45.56 -61.95 46.06
N LEU A 50 45.37 -61.99 47.39
CA LEU A 50 45.43 -60.80 48.27
C LEU A 50 46.80 -60.11 48.20
N ALA A 51 47.89 -60.88 48.14
CA ALA A 51 49.24 -60.34 48.04
C ALA A 51 49.43 -59.54 46.74
N GLN A 52 48.89 -60.02 45.61
CA GLN A 52 48.97 -59.32 44.32
C GLN A 52 48.13 -58.03 44.32
N TYR A 53 46.95 -58.05 44.94
CA TYR A 53 46.13 -56.84 45.11
C TYR A 53 46.79 -55.82 46.04
N TRP A 54 47.42 -56.28 47.12
CA TRP A 54 48.14 -55.39 48.04
C TRP A 54 49.32 -54.71 47.34
N VAL A 55 50.10 -55.45 46.54
CA VAL A 55 51.18 -54.88 45.71
C VAL A 55 50.61 -53.88 44.68
N ARG A 56 49.50 -54.21 44.01
CA ARG A 56 48.86 -53.29 43.06
C ARG A 56 48.37 -52.00 43.74
N GLU A 57 47.74 -52.10 44.91
CA GLU A 57 47.17 -50.94 45.58
C GLU A 57 48.24 -50.08 46.25
N THR A 58 49.29 -50.70 46.81
CA THR A 58 50.46 -49.97 47.30
C THR A 58 51.17 -49.25 46.16
N GLN A 59 51.33 -49.86 44.98
CA GLN A 59 51.90 -49.22 43.80
C GLN A 59 51.02 -48.10 43.24
N ARG A 60 49.68 -48.26 43.28
CA ARG A 60 48.73 -47.20 42.93
C ARG A 60 48.82 -46.03 43.91
N ASN A 61 48.85 -46.30 45.21
CA ASN A 61 49.00 -45.27 46.23
C ASN A 61 50.34 -44.55 46.14
N SER A 62 51.45 -45.25 45.90
CA SER A 62 52.75 -44.61 45.70
C SER A 62 52.77 -43.73 44.45
N SER A 63 52.11 -44.15 43.36
CA SER A 63 51.96 -43.37 42.14
C SER A 63 51.09 -42.12 42.34
N ILE A 64 49.98 -42.24 43.08
CA ILE A 64 49.12 -41.10 43.41
C ILE A 64 49.88 -40.12 44.31
N GLN A 65 50.58 -40.61 45.33
CA GLN A 65 51.40 -39.78 46.22
C GLN A 65 52.53 -39.06 45.48
N SER A 66 53.24 -39.74 44.57
CA SER A 66 54.28 -39.08 43.76
C SER A 66 53.69 -38.01 42.85
N ARG A 67 52.49 -38.27 42.28
CA ARG A 67 51.81 -37.30 41.42
C ARG A 67 51.35 -36.08 42.21
N ILE A 68 50.74 -36.28 43.38
CA ILE A 68 50.33 -35.20 44.29
C ILE A 68 51.54 -34.37 44.73
N LYS A 69 52.65 -35.03 45.11
CA LYS A 69 53.88 -34.35 45.50
C LYS A 69 54.44 -33.51 44.34
N SER A 70 54.48 -34.06 43.13
CA SER A 70 54.92 -33.33 41.94
C SER A 70 54.00 -32.15 41.61
N THR A 71 52.68 -32.30 41.74
CA THR A 71 51.76 -31.19 41.49
C THR A 71 51.87 -30.12 42.57
N LEU A 72 51.95 -30.48 43.85
CA LEU A 72 52.13 -29.53 44.95
C LEU A 72 53.45 -28.78 44.83
N GLN A 73 54.53 -29.48 44.48
CA GLN A 73 55.82 -28.85 44.22
C GLN A 73 55.70 -27.82 43.09
N SER A 74 55.11 -28.19 41.95
CA SER A 74 54.89 -27.26 40.84
C SER A 74 54.01 -26.06 41.20
N TYR A 75 52.98 -26.25 42.04
CA TYR A 75 52.14 -25.15 42.52
C TYR A 75 52.89 -24.23 43.48
N LEU A 76 53.65 -24.79 44.43
CA LEU A 76 54.46 -24.02 45.39
C LEU A 76 55.58 -23.26 44.68
N ASP A 77 56.26 -23.89 43.72
CA ASP A 77 57.29 -23.25 42.91
C ASP A 77 56.69 -22.11 42.06
N GLY A 78 55.51 -22.33 41.47
CA GLY A 78 54.77 -21.30 40.74
C GLY A 78 54.36 -20.11 41.62
N VAL A 79 53.87 -20.37 42.84
CA VAL A 79 53.52 -19.30 43.81
C VAL A 79 54.77 -18.58 44.30
N SER A 80 55.86 -19.29 44.60
CA SER A 80 57.12 -18.69 45.04
C SER A 80 57.70 -17.78 43.95
N MET A 81 57.75 -18.27 42.71
CA MET A 81 58.22 -17.48 41.57
C MET A 81 57.31 -16.27 41.32
N GLY A 82 55.99 -16.42 41.45
CA GLY A 82 55.05 -15.30 41.37
C GLY A 82 55.29 -14.24 42.44
N LEU A 83 55.54 -14.65 43.70
CA LEU A 83 55.85 -13.73 44.79
C LEU A 83 57.21 -13.03 44.61
N GLU A 84 58.22 -13.74 44.13
CA GLU A 84 59.53 -13.15 43.80
C GLU A 84 59.42 -12.11 42.68
N GLN A 85 58.68 -12.41 41.61
CA GLN A 85 58.43 -11.46 40.52
C GLN A 85 57.67 -10.22 41.03
N LEU A 86 56.69 -10.40 41.91
CA LEU A 86 55.91 -9.30 42.47
C LEU A 86 56.76 -8.42 43.38
N ARG A 87 57.64 -9.02 44.19
CA ARG A 87 58.63 -8.29 44.99
C ARG A 87 59.61 -7.51 44.10
N SER A 88 60.13 -8.13 43.03
CA SER A 88 61.01 -7.45 42.07
C SER A 88 60.29 -6.26 41.42
N ALA A 89 59.06 -6.45 40.94
CA ALA A 89 58.28 -5.38 40.30
C ALA A 89 58.02 -4.21 41.25
N ILE A 90 57.76 -4.46 42.53
CA ILE A 90 57.62 -3.38 43.53
C ILE A 90 58.94 -2.63 43.70
N THR A 91 60.07 -3.34 43.81
CA THR A 91 61.38 -2.66 43.93
C THR A 91 61.75 -1.86 42.68
N ASP A 92 61.40 -2.36 41.50
CA ASP A 92 61.62 -1.66 40.23
C ASP A 92 60.71 -0.43 40.10
N LEU A 93 59.43 -0.53 40.49
CA LEU A 93 58.52 0.61 40.52
C LEU A 93 58.99 1.70 41.49
N GLN A 94 59.48 1.32 42.67
CA GLN A 94 60.06 2.28 43.62
C GLN A 94 61.31 2.95 43.08
N ARG A 95 62.16 2.20 42.35
CA ARG A 95 63.33 2.77 41.65
C ARG A 95 62.91 3.75 40.58
N VAL A 96 61.97 3.36 39.70
CA VAL A 96 61.42 4.21 38.63
C VAL A 96 60.76 5.46 39.20
N GLN A 97 60.02 5.35 40.32
CA GLN A 97 59.41 6.51 40.97
C GLN A 97 60.47 7.48 41.51
N LYS A 98 61.56 6.96 42.09
CA LYS A 98 62.67 7.79 42.58
C LYS A 98 63.44 8.46 41.43
N GLU A 99 63.69 7.73 40.35
CA GLU A 99 64.32 8.26 39.13
C GLU A 99 63.43 9.28 38.43
N LEU A 100 62.12 9.06 38.34
CA LEU A 100 61.16 10.06 37.85
C LEU A 100 61.13 11.30 38.74
N GLY A 101 61.20 11.13 40.05
CA GLY A 101 61.31 12.23 41.01
C GLY A 101 62.59 13.04 40.80
N SER A 102 63.74 12.38 40.61
CA SER A 102 65.00 13.08 40.31
C SER A 102 64.94 13.76 38.94
N ILE A 103 64.38 13.12 37.91
CA ILE A 103 64.18 13.72 36.59
C ILE A 103 63.27 14.94 36.68
N GLN A 104 62.17 14.89 37.45
CA GLN A 104 61.31 16.05 37.66
C GLN A 104 62.05 17.20 38.35
N GLN A 105 62.88 16.89 39.35
CA GLN A 105 63.66 17.89 40.06
C GLN A 105 64.77 18.48 39.19
N ASP A 106 65.44 17.67 38.37
CA ASP A 106 66.44 18.08 37.39
C ASP A 106 65.81 18.88 36.24
N LEU A 107 64.62 18.51 35.79
CA LEU A 107 63.87 19.31 34.82
C LEU A 107 63.42 20.65 35.40
N ALA A 108 63.03 20.70 36.67
CA ALA A 108 62.68 21.95 37.35
C ALA A 108 63.90 22.87 37.57
N SER A 109 65.07 22.31 37.93
CA SER A 109 66.31 23.07 38.06
C SER A 109 66.83 23.54 36.69
N ASN A 110 66.68 22.71 35.66
CA ASN A 110 66.99 23.08 34.28
C ASN A 110 65.98 24.09 33.71
N ALA A 111 64.70 24.10 34.12
CA ALA A 111 63.71 25.10 33.71
C ALA A 111 64.16 26.54 34.02
N ILE A 112 64.84 26.74 35.15
CA ILE A 112 65.45 28.02 35.51
C ILE A 112 66.64 28.33 34.59
N SER A 113 67.43 27.32 34.24
CA SER A 113 68.53 27.45 33.26
C SER A 113 68.04 27.71 31.82
N PHE A 114 66.86 27.20 31.45
CA PHE A 114 66.21 27.42 30.16
C PHE A 114 65.73 28.87 29.99
N GLN A 115 65.55 29.66 31.06
CA GLN A 115 65.31 31.10 30.94
C GLN A 115 66.49 31.82 30.28
N ASN A 116 67.73 31.38 30.51
CA ASN A 116 68.91 31.92 29.84
C ASN A 116 68.99 31.53 28.34
N LEU A 117 68.24 30.50 27.93
CA LEU A 117 68.14 30.02 26.54
C LEU A 117 66.95 30.64 25.78
N GLN A 118 66.18 31.54 26.41
CA GLN A 118 65.05 32.21 25.77
C GLN A 118 65.45 32.91 24.46
N ARG A 119 66.65 33.51 24.42
CA ARG A 119 67.21 34.14 23.22
C ARG A 119 67.54 33.13 22.11
N ILE A 120 67.91 31.89 22.46
CA ILE A 120 68.11 30.81 21.49
C ILE A 120 66.77 30.25 21.03
N GLN A 121 65.77 30.15 21.91
CA GLN A 121 64.42 29.78 21.52
C GLN A 121 63.80 30.79 20.55
N GLU A 122 63.99 32.09 20.78
CA GLU A 122 63.57 33.15 19.86
C GLU A 122 64.24 32.97 18.48
N VAL A 123 65.56 32.78 18.44
CA VAL A 123 66.30 32.53 17.18
C VAL A 123 65.90 31.22 16.51
N MET A 124 65.61 30.16 17.28
CA MET A 124 65.11 28.89 16.74
C MET A 124 63.70 29.05 16.16
N VAL A 125 62.85 29.86 16.79
CA VAL A 125 61.51 30.19 16.28
C VAL A 125 61.62 30.99 14.98
N GLU A 126 62.49 31.99 14.91
CA GLU A 126 62.79 32.76 13.68
C GLU A 126 63.38 31.87 12.57
N HIS A 127 64.33 30.99 12.91
CA HIS A 127 64.89 30.05 11.96
C HIS A 127 63.85 29.04 11.45
N ALA A 128 62.98 28.54 12.34
CA ALA A 128 61.86 27.70 11.96
C ALA A 128 60.83 28.45 11.11
N GLN A 129 60.60 29.75 11.35
CA GLN A 129 59.76 30.61 10.50
C GLN A 129 60.36 30.68 9.09
N LEU A 130 61.61 31.14 8.99
CA LEU A 130 62.31 31.31 7.72
C LEU A 130 62.42 29.98 6.97
N GLY A 131 62.74 28.88 7.66
CA GLY A 131 62.77 27.54 7.06
C GLY A 131 61.40 27.11 6.51
N SER A 132 60.33 27.36 7.27
CA SER A 132 58.96 27.02 6.86
C SER A 132 58.47 27.86 5.67
N VAL A 133 58.97 29.10 5.53
CA VAL A 133 58.67 30.03 4.43
C VAL A 133 59.50 29.67 3.19
N VAL A 134 60.80 29.41 3.35
CA VAL A 134 61.70 29.00 2.26
C VAL A 134 61.23 27.70 1.60
N GLN A 135 60.72 26.73 2.37
CA GLN A 135 60.15 25.50 1.82
C GLN A 135 58.84 25.71 1.04
N ARG A 136 58.08 26.78 1.31
CA ARG A 136 56.76 27.03 0.72
C ARG A 136 56.72 28.12 -0.35
N LEU A 137 57.67 29.05 -0.35
CA LEU A 137 57.81 30.08 -1.38
C LEU A 137 57.84 29.48 -2.81
N PRO A 138 58.63 28.43 -3.12
CA PRO A 138 58.62 27.82 -4.45
C PRO A 138 57.23 27.32 -4.86
N LYS A 139 56.50 26.72 -3.92
CA LYS A 139 55.15 26.20 -4.16
C LYS A 139 54.13 27.32 -4.38
N LEU A 140 54.28 28.45 -3.69
CA LEU A 140 53.44 29.64 -3.90
C LEU A 140 53.64 30.22 -5.31
N PHE A 141 54.88 30.33 -5.80
CA PHE A 141 55.11 30.82 -7.17
C PHE A 141 54.52 29.92 -8.26
N SER A 142 54.33 28.63 -7.97
CA SER A 142 53.69 27.67 -8.89
C SER A 142 52.16 27.73 -8.89
N VAL A 143 51.52 28.41 -7.93
CA VAL A 143 50.05 28.43 -7.78
C VAL A 143 49.32 28.93 -9.04
N PRO A 144 49.70 30.05 -9.69
CA PRO A 144 49.02 30.50 -10.91
C PRO A 144 49.14 29.53 -12.08
N GLN A 145 50.29 28.85 -12.22
CA GLN A 145 50.50 27.84 -13.24
C GLN A 145 49.63 26.60 -12.99
N LEU A 146 49.57 26.13 -11.74
CA LEU A 146 48.71 25.01 -11.34
C LEU A 146 47.23 25.32 -11.56
N PHE A 147 46.80 26.58 -11.37
CA PHE A 147 45.43 26.99 -11.70
C PHE A 147 45.14 26.87 -13.20
N SER A 148 46.01 27.38 -14.06
CA SER A 148 45.82 27.26 -15.52
C SER A 148 45.83 25.80 -15.99
N GLU A 149 46.76 24.99 -15.49
CA GLU A 149 46.85 23.56 -15.83
C GLU A 149 45.61 22.80 -15.35
N SER A 150 45.08 23.12 -14.16
CA SER A 150 43.86 22.48 -13.65
C SER A 150 42.63 22.81 -14.50
N LEU A 151 42.51 24.04 -15.01
CA LEU A 151 41.42 24.43 -15.90
C LEU A 151 41.50 23.74 -17.26
N ASP A 152 42.70 23.57 -17.82
CA ASP A 152 42.88 22.85 -19.08
C ASP A 152 42.67 21.33 -18.92
N LEU A 153 43.00 20.77 -17.76
CA LEU A 153 42.68 19.38 -17.41
C LEU A 153 41.18 19.15 -17.24
N LEU A 154 40.44 20.11 -16.66
CA LEU A 154 38.97 20.06 -16.60
C LEU A 154 38.34 20.10 -17.99
N ARG A 155 38.88 20.89 -18.92
CA ARG A 155 38.41 20.96 -20.32
C ARG A 155 38.67 19.69 -21.12
N SER A 156 39.64 18.88 -20.70
CA SER A 156 40.03 17.65 -21.38
C SER A 156 39.54 16.38 -20.66
N ASP A 157 38.59 16.52 -19.73
CA ASP A 157 37.96 15.43 -18.95
C ASP A 157 38.91 14.56 -18.10
N HIS A 158 40.13 15.06 -17.82
CA HIS A 158 41.08 14.41 -16.90
C HIS A 158 40.75 14.75 -15.44
N LEU A 159 39.56 14.36 -14.98
CA LEU A 159 38.98 14.77 -13.70
C LEU A 159 39.84 14.41 -12.47
N LEU A 160 40.48 13.24 -12.49
CA LEU A 160 41.32 12.78 -11.37
C LEU A 160 42.59 13.63 -11.20
N GLU A 161 43.19 14.03 -12.33
CA GLU A 161 44.40 14.86 -12.33
C GLU A 161 44.05 16.30 -11.95
N ALA A 162 42.96 16.84 -12.51
CA ALA A 162 42.42 18.14 -12.10
C ALA A 162 42.10 18.19 -10.60
N HIS A 163 41.47 17.14 -10.07
CA HIS A 163 41.17 17.03 -8.64
C HIS A 163 42.44 16.92 -7.79
N ALA A 164 43.46 16.18 -8.23
CA ALA A 164 44.74 16.10 -7.51
C ALA A 164 45.43 17.47 -7.40
N ARG A 165 45.40 18.28 -8.47
CA ARG A 165 45.93 19.64 -8.46
C ARG A 165 45.11 20.58 -7.57
N LEU A 166 43.79 20.48 -7.61
CA LEU A 166 42.91 21.22 -6.69
C LEU A 166 43.23 20.88 -5.23
N MET A 167 43.44 19.60 -4.93
CA MET A 167 43.84 19.14 -3.59
C MET A 167 45.19 19.68 -3.14
N GLU A 168 46.18 19.76 -4.04
CA GLU A 168 47.45 20.40 -3.75
C GLU A 168 47.25 21.88 -3.36
N LEU A 169 46.42 22.61 -4.11
CA LEU A 169 46.10 24.01 -3.83
C LEU A 169 45.31 24.21 -2.52
N GLU A 170 44.29 23.39 -2.26
CA GLU A 170 43.53 23.41 -1.00
C GLU A 170 44.40 23.06 0.21
N SER A 171 45.32 22.10 0.07
CA SER A 171 46.26 21.73 1.13
C SER A 171 47.24 22.85 1.43
N LEU A 172 47.76 23.54 0.40
CA LEU A 172 48.65 24.69 0.56
C LEU A 172 47.93 25.85 1.25
N GLN A 173 46.70 26.16 0.86
CA GLN A 173 45.88 27.17 1.52
C GLN A 173 45.63 26.78 2.99
N SER A 174 45.24 25.54 3.26
CA SER A 174 44.96 25.03 4.60
C SER A 174 46.20 25.06 5.50
N ASP A 175 47.37 24.68 4.97
CA ASP A 175 48.65 24.70 5.69
C ASP A 175 49.09 26.14 6.03
N ILE A 176 48.87 27.09 5.12
CA ILE A 176 49.15 28.51 5.37
C ILE A 176 48.23 29.02 6.48
N LEU A 177 46.93 28.74 6.40
CA LEU A 177 45.96 29.16 7.41
C LEU A 177 46.23 28.49 8.77
N PHE A 178 46.58 27.21 8.80
CA PHE A 178 46.92 26.49 10.02
C PHE A 178 48.16 27.06 10.71
N GLN A 179 49.14 27.53 9.95
CA GLN A 179 50.32 28.16 10.54
C GLN A 179 50.12 29.58 11.00
N LEU A 180 49.31 30.36 10.27
CA LEU A 180 48.85 31.66 10.75
C LEU A 180 48.07 31.47 12.07
N ARG A 181 47.29 30.39 12.18
CA ARG A 181 46.59 30.00 13.41
C ARG A 181 47.52 29.64 14.55
N ASN A 182 48.43 28.68 14.36
CA ASN A 182 49.33 28.20 15.42
C ASN A 182 50.21 29.32 15.99
N ARG A 183 50.39 30.40 15.23
CA ARG A 183 51.16 31.56 15.64
C ARG A 183 50.31 32.74 16.12
N ASN A 184 48.99 32.57 16.28
CA ASN A 184 48.02 33.60 16.68
C ASN A 184 48.03 34.85 15.77
N LEU A 185 48.42 34.71 14.50
CA LEU A 185 48.49 35.79 13.50
C LEU A 185 47.24 35.86 12.60
N LEU A 186 46.17 35.14 12.95
CA LEU A 186 44.88 35.19 12.25
C LEU A 186 44.18 36.54 12.50
N SER A 187 44.58 37.55 11.75
CA SER A 187 43.84 38.81 11.59
C SER A 187 42.88 38.68 10.40
N PRO A 188 41.68 39.31 10.43
CA PRO A 188 40.77 39.34 9.28
C PRO A 188 41.43 39.85 7.98
N GLU A 189 42.42 40.74 8.07
CA GLU A 189 43.18 41.25 6.92
C GLU A 189 44.09 40.18 6.27
N HIS A 190 44.71 39.33 7.09
CA HIS A 190 45.55 38.22 6.61
C HIS A 190 44.69 37.11 5.99
N LEU A 191 43.51 36.86 6.56
CA LEU A 191 42.52 35.95 5.98
C LEU A 191 42.05 36.44 4.61
N ALA A 192 41.70 37.72 4.49
CA ALA A 192 41.29 38.32 3.21
C ALA A 192 42.40 38.28 2.16
N SER A 193 43.65 38.50 2.56
CA SER A 193 44.81 38.44 1.66
C SER A 193 45.05 37.02 1.12
N VAL A 194 44.95 36.00 1.97
CA VAL A 194 45.05 34.59 1.56
C VAL A 194 43.86 34.20 0.69
N GLN A 195 42.64 34.61 1.04
CA GLN A 195 41.45 34.35 0.23
C GLN A 195 41.51 35.01 -1.15
N SER A 196 42.02 36.25 -1.24
CA SER A 196 42.19 36.95 -2.51
C SER A 196 43.22 36.27 -3.41
N TYR A 197 44.34 35.80 -2.84
CA TYR A 197 45.37 35.09 -3.61
C TYR A 197 44.89 33.73 -4.13
N PHE A 198 44.08 33.02 -3.35
CA PHE A 198 43.47 31.74 -3.72
C PHE A 198 42.04 31.91 -4.25
N GLY A 199 41.64 33.10 -4.72
CA GLY A 199 40.25 33.38 -5.14
C GLY A 199 39.74 32.44 -6.24
N GLY A 200 40.60 32.05 -7.18
CA GLY A 200 40.29 31.10 -8.26
C GLY A 200 40.03 29.66 -7.80
N LEU A 201 40.30 29.33 -6.53
CA LEU A 201 40.06 28.00 -5.96
C LEU A 201 38.57 27.68 -5.83
N LEU A 202 37.75 28.67 -5.48
CA LEU A 202 36.30 28.51 -5.41
C LEU A 202 35.73 28.26 -6.81
N GLU A 203 36.15 29.05 -7.80
CA GLU A 203 35.71 28.88 -9.20
C GLU A 203 36.13 27.52 -9.76
N LEU A 204 37.36 27.07 -9.49
CA LEU A 204 37.84 25.75 -9.91
C LEU A 204 37.05 24.61 -9.23
N ASN A 205 36.77 24.75 -7.94
CA ASN A 205 35.97 23.78 -7.19
C ASN A 205 34.52 23.72 -7.68
N ASP A 206 33.92 24.88 -7.99
CA ASP A 206 32.57 24.96 -8.54
C ASP A 206 32.52 24.40 -9.98
N ALA A 207 33.52 24.66 -10.81
CA ALA A 207 33.63 24.09 -12.16
C ALA A 207 33.78 22.56 -12.12
N LEU A 208 34.65 22.03 -11.25
CA LEU A 208 34.78 20.59 -11.03
C LEU A 208 33.47 20.00 -10.50
N ALA A 209 32.81 20.64 -9.53
CA ALA A 209 31.53 20.19 -9.01
C ALA A 209 30.44 20.17 -10.11
N GLN A 210 30.36 21.18 -10.97
CA GLN A 210 29.42 21.21 -12.10
C GLN A 210 29.66 20.05 -13.08
N HIS A 211 30.92 19.77 -13.44
CA HIS A 211 31.26 18.61 -14.28
C HIS A 211 30.87 17.29 -13.59
N LEU A 212 31.14 17.14 -12.30
CA LEU A 212 30.75 15.96 -11.53
C LEU A 212 29.23 15.76 -11.54
N TRP A 213 28.45 16.82 -11.29
CA TRP A 213 26.99 16.72 -11.26
C TRP A 213 26.39 16.46 -12.65
N HIS A 214 27.00 16.98 -13.72
CA HIS A 214 26.62 16.62 -15.08
C HIS A 214 26.84 15.12 -15.35
N ILE A 215 28.00 14.57 -14.96
CA ILE A 215 28.30 13.14 -15.12
C ILE A 215 27.35 12.27 -14.29
N VAL A 216 27.12 12.63 -13.03
CA VAL A 216 26.20 11.91 -12.13
C VAL A 216 24.77 11.98 -12.64
N GLY A 217 24.33 13.15 -13.13
CA GLY A 217 23.00 13.35 -13.70
C GLY A 217 22.76 12.47 -14.94
N HIS A 218 23.79 12.24 -15.76
CA HIS A 218 23.73 11.34 -16.91
C HIS A 218 24.20 9.90 -16.60
N GLY A 219 24.34 9.55 -15.32
CA GLY A 219 25.00 8.32 -14.87
C GLY A 219 24.43 7.03 -15.47
N THR A 220 23.11 6.90 -15.63
CA THR A 220 22.50 5.69 -16.20
C THR A 220 22.93 5.42 -17.64
N LYS A 221 22.98 6.46 -18.49
CA LYS A 221 23.48 6.36 -19.86
C LYS A 221 24.99 6.19 -19.89
N LEU A 222 25.68 6.97 -19.06
CA LEU A 222 27.13 7.07 -19.07
C LEU A 222 27.81 5.78 -18.56
N VAL A 223 27.18 5.06 -17.62
CA VAL A 223 27.62 3.73 -17.19
C VAL A 223 27.54 2.69 -18.31
N SER A 224 26.68 2.88 -19.32
CA SER A 224 26.60 1.99 -20.49
C SER A 224 27.64 2.34 -21.57
N GLU A 225 27.97 3.63 -21.72
CA GLU A 225 28.87 4.15 -22.77
C GLU A 225 30.34 4.21 -22.32
N ASP A 226 30.60 4.78 -21.14
CA ASP A 226 31.92 4.91 -20.53
C ASP A 226 31.87 4.79 -18.99
N PRO A 227 31.92 3.55 -18.45
CA PRO A 227 31.95 3.31 -17.01
C PRO A 227 33.14 3.97 -16.31
N ALA A 228 34.28 4.19 -17.00
CA ALA A 228 35.50 4.67 -16.38
C ALA A 228 35.39 6.14 -15.94
N LEU A 229 34.71 6.97 -16.74
CA LEU A 229 34.44 8.36 -16.39
C LEU A 229 33.52 8.46 -15.17
N PHE A 230 32.46 7.65 -15.12
CA PHE A 230 31.55 7.61 -13.97
C PHE A 230 32.25 7.15 -12.68
N VAL A 231 33.05 6.09 -12.74
CA VAL A 231 33.86 5.62 -11.60
C VAL A 231 34.88 6.69 -11.17
N SER A 232 35.48 7.42 -12.12
CA SER A 232 36.41 8.51 -11.81
C SER A 232 35.74 9.63 -11.03
N ALA A 233 34.53 10.04 -11.44
CA ALA A 233 33.73 11.01 -10.70
C ALA A 233 33.38 10.53 -9.28
N LEU A 234 32.98 9.26 -9.14
CA LEU A 234 32.64 8.68 -7.84
C LEU A 234 33.85 8.55 -6.90
N ARG A 235 35.03 8.22 -7.45
CA ARG A 235 36.29 8.19 -6.68
C ARG A 235 36.66 9.55 -6.11
N ILE A 236 36.38 10.63 -6.85
CA ILE A 236 36.59 12.00 -6.36
C ILE A 236 35.65 12.29 -5.19
N ILE A 237 34.37 11.93 -5.31
CA ILE A 237 33.37 12.13 -4.23
C ILE A 237 33.78 11.38 -2.96
N GLU A 238 34.16 10.11 -3.07
CA GLU A 238 34.60 9.30 -1.91
C GLU A 238 35.89 9.83 -1.28
N ARG A 239 36.83 10.32 -2.10
CA ARG A 239 38.06 10.91 -1.61
C ARG A 239 37.78 12.18 -0.81
N GLU A 240 36.90 13.04 -1.31
CA GLU A 240 36.50 14.28 -0.65
C GLU A 240 35.76 14.04 0.66
N GLU A 241 34.85 13.06 0.70
CA GLU A 241 34.17 12.66 1.93
C GLU A 241 35.14 12.06 2.96
N GLY A 242 36.14 11.30 2.50
CA GLY A 242 37.23 10.78 3.35
C GLY A 242 38.09 11.89 3.95
N ILE A 243 38.37 12.95 3.19
CA ILE A 243 39.09 14.14 3.67
C ILE A 243 38.25 14.87 4.72
N ASP A 244 36.95 15.09 4.45
CA ASP A 244 36.02 15.71 5.40
C ASP A 244 35.96 14.94 6.72
N ALA A 245 35.84 13.61 6.66
CA ALA A 245 35.84 12.75 7.84
C ALA A 245 37.15 12.84 8.65
N ALA A 246 38.30 12.84 7.96
CA ALA A 246 39.61 12.97 8.60
C ALA A 246 39.79 14.35 9.27
N LEU A 247 39.32 15.43 8.65
CA LEU A 247 39.34 16.78 9.21
C LEU A 247 38.45 16.88 10.46
N LEU A 248 37.23 16.33 10.40
CA LEU A 248 36.30 16.33 11.54
C LEU A 248 36.84 15.53 12.74
N GLN A 249 37.59 14.45 12.50
CA GLN A 249 38.25 13.69 13.58
C GLN A 249 39.40 14.46 14.21
N ARG A 250 40.18 15.21 13.41
CA ARG A 250 41.31 16.03 13.88
C ARG A 250 40.87 17.31 14.60
N ALA A 251 39.67 17.81 14.31
CA ALA A 251 39.17 19.08 14.82
C ALA A 251 38.47 19.00 16.20
N ARG A 252 38.86 18.09 17.10
CA ARG A 252 38.36 18.10 18.49
C ARG A 252 39.43 18.69 19.43
N PRO A 253 39.18 19.84 20.11
CA PRO A 253 37.99 20.72 20.09
C PRO A 253 37.90 21.67 18.86
N PRO A 254 36.70 22.23 18.56
CA PRO A 254 36.25 22.62 17.22
C PRO A 254 36.57 24.08 16.88
N ASP A 255 37.84 24.41 16.74
CA ASP A 255 38.20 25.83 16.60
C ASP A 255 38.65 26.23 15.19
N PHE A 256 38.84 25.28 14.26
CA PHE A 256 39.19 25.61 12.87
C PHE A 256 38.89 24.48 11.89
N LEU A 257 38.00 24.74 10.95
CA LEU A 257 37.88 24.01 9.69
C LEU A 257 38.29 24.93 8.55
N PRO A 258 38.97 24.42 7.51
CA PRO A 258 39.23 25.21 6.30
C PRO A 258 37.92 25.76 5.72
N PRO A 259 37.94 26.95 5.09
CA PRO A 259 36.76 27.54 4.48
C PRO A 259 36.19 26.59 3.40
N GLY A 260 34.88 26.34 3.44
CA GLY A 260 34.19 25.47 2.47
C GLY A 260 34.15 23.98 2.83
N ARG A 261 34.60 23.57 4.03
CA ARG A 261 34.55 22.19 4.54
C ARG A 261 33.61 22.08 5.76
N PRO A 262 32.85 20.98 5.93
CA PRO A 262 32.73 19.83 5.02
C PRO A 262 31.92 20.17 3.77
N LYS A 263 32.24 19.52 2.65
CA LYS A 263 31.57 19.72 1.36
C LYS A 263 30.31 18.86 1.19
N CYS A 264 30.22 17.73 1.89
CA CYS A 264 29.07 16.81 1.88
C CYS A 264 28.68 16.34 0.47
N TRP A 265 29.66 16.06 -0.38
CA TRP A 265 29.43 15.70 -1.79
C TRP A 265 28.69 14.38 -1.96
N ARG A 266 28.77 13.46 -0.99
CA ARG A 266 27.94 12.24 -1.00
C ARG A 266 26.44 12.56 -0.92
N GLN A 267 26.04 13.55 -0.12
CA GLN A 267 24.62 13.95 -0.04
C GLN A 267 24.16 14.59 -1.35
N LYS A 268 24.99 15.47 -1.93
CA LYS A 268 24.72 16.09 -3.23
C LYS A 268 24.63 15.07 -4.37
N PHE A 269 25.45 14.03 -4.35
CA PHE A 269 25.39 12.93 -5.31
C PHE A 269 23.99 12.30 -5.39
N PHE A 270 23.40 11.94 -4.24
CA PHE A 270 22.06 11.37 -4.20
C PHE A 270 20.97 12.38 -4.60
N GLN A 271 21.13 13.65 -4.23
CA GLN A 271 20.22 14.72 -4.65
C GLN A 271 20.21 14.90 -6.17
N VAL A 272 21.38 14.95 -6.81
CA VAL A 272 21.52 15.10 -8.26
C VAL A 272 20.92 13.90 -9.01
N ILE A 273 21.09 12.69 -8.48
CA ILE A 273 20.43 11.49 -9.05
C ILE A 273 18.90 11.64 -8.97
N GLN A 274 18.37 12.00 -7.80
CA GLN A 274 16.94 12.19 -7.62
C GLN A 274 16.37 13.27 -8.55
N ASP A 275 17.06 14.41 -8.64
CA ASP A 275 16.68 15.52 -9.53
C ASP A 275 16.73 15.12 -11.01
N SER A 276 17.71 14.31 -11.40
CA SER A 276 17.83 13.77 -12.76
C SER A 276 16.69 12.81 -13.09
N ILE A 277 16.35 11.89 -12.19
CA ILE A 277 15.19 10.98 -12.34
C ILE A 277 13.90 11.80 -12.52
N VAL A 278 13.70 12.82 -11.67
CA VAL A 278 12.54 13.72 -11.75
C VAL A 278 12.53 14.49 -13.07
N ALA A 279 13.67 15.02 -13.50
CA ALA A 279 13.80 15.76 -14.76
C ALA A 279 13.51 14.90 -15.99
N ALA A 280 14.07 13.68 -16.04
CA ALA A 280 14.01 12.80 -17.20
C ALA A 280 12.63 12.18 -17.41
N HIS A 281 11.95 11.74 -16.34
CA HIS A 281 10.70 10.97 -16.47
C HIS A 281 9.43 11.75 -16.09
N PHE A 282 9.56 12.76 -15.23
CA PHE A 282 8.40 13.36 -14.57
C PHE A 282 8.22 14.87 -14.84
N LYS A 283 9.28 15.60 -15.25
CA LYS A 283 9.22 17.02 -15.69
C LYS A 283 9.27 17.18 -17.20
N ALA A 284 10.07 16.35 -17.89
CA ALA A 284 10.03 16.24 -19.35
C ALA A 284 8.80 15.42 -19.76
N VAL A 285 7.61 15.98 -19.52
CA VAL A 285 6.39 15.47 -20.14
C VAL A 285 6.60 15.65 -21.65
N PRO A 286 6.73 14.57 -22.45
CA PRO A 286 6.91 14.72 -23.89
C PRO A 286 5.75 15.54 -24.43
N GLY A 287 6.07 16.55 -25.24
CA GLY A 287 5.23 17.72 -25.57
C GLY A 287 3.92 17.44 -26.30
N SER A 288 3.02 16.68 -25.69
CA SER A 288 1.70 16.29 -26.20
C SER A 288 0.64 16.25 -25.08
N ILE A 289 0.86 16.91 -23.94
CA ILE A 289 -0.20 17.24 -22.99
C ILE A 289 -0.46 18.74 -23.10
N GLN A 290 -0.91 19.17 -24.28
CA GLN A 290 -1.66 20.44 -24.39
C GLN A 290 -3.10 20.24 -23.91
N ASP A 291 -3.57 18.99 -23.84
CA ASP A 291 -4.85 18.59 -23.29
C ASP A 291 -4.56 17.64 -22.10
N HIS A 292 -5.07 17.96 -20.91
CA HIS A 292 -4.80 17.36 -19.61
C HIS A 292 -5.20 15.87 -19.45
N HIS A 293 -4.86 15.01 -20.41
CA HIS A 293 -5.32 13.63 -20.48
C HIS A 293 -4.22 12.61 -20.17
N LEU A 294 -4.53 11.68 -19.28
CA LEU A 294 -3.66 10.57 -18.90
C LEU A 294 -3.84 9.42 -19.90
N THR A 295 -2.96 9.31 -20.90
CA THR A 295 -3.04 8.18 -21.83
C THR A 295 -2.48 6.90 -21.22
N ARG A 296 -3.12 5.76 -21.50
CA ARG A 296 -2.57 4.43 -21.15
C ARG A 296 -1.17 4.23 -21.75
N GLU A 297 -0.91 4.82 -22.91
CA GLU A 297 0.39 4.83 -23.57
C GLU A 297 1.47 5.54 -22.75
N TYR A 298 1.12 6.63 -22.07
CA TYR A 298 2.05 7.33 -21.16
C TYR A 298 2.46 6.44 -19.99
N LEU A 299 1.50 5.78 -19.33
CA LEU A 299 1.80 4.84 -18.23
C LEU A 299 2.66 3.65 -18.70
N ALA A 300 2.39 3.12 -19.89
CA ALA A 300 3.19 2.04 -20.48
C ALA A 300 4.61 2.49 -20.84
N SER A 301 4.75 3.71 -21.38
CA SER A 301 6.05 4.33 -21.66
C SER A 301 6.86 4.49 -20.37
N LEU A 302 6.24 5.07 -19.33
CA LEU A 302 6.86 5.25 -18.01
C LEU A 302 7.29 3.91 -17.40
N GLN A 303 6.42 2.89 -17.44
CA GLN A 303 6.74 1.53 -17.00
C GLN A 303 7.96 0.97 -17.74
N SER A 304 7.99 1.07 -19.07
CA SER A 304 9.09 0.54 -19.88
C SER A 304 10.41 1.25 -19.58
N SER A 305 10.37 2.58 -19.48
CA SER A 305 11.52 3.45 -19.25
C SER A 305 12.17 3.17 -17.88
N ILE A 306 11.36 3.19 -16.81
CA ILE A 306 11.83 2.92 -15.45
C ILE A 306 12.41 1.51 -15.35
N ARG A 307 11.74 0.51 -15.93
CA ARG A 307 12.23 -0.86 -15.92
C ARG A 307 13.59 -0.97 -16.62
N THR A 308 13.74 -0.39 -17.82
CA THR A 308 15.02 -0.42 -18.53
C THR A 308 16.15 0.24 -17.76
N GLU A 309 15.90 1.37 -17.10
CA GLU A 309 16.92 2.03 -16.28
C GLU A 309 17.25 1.24 -15.01
N LEU A 310 16.26 0.64 -14.34
CA LEU A 310 16.52 -0.22 -13.18
C LEU A 310 17.36 -1.45 -13.54
N HIS A 311 17.17 -2.05 -14.71
CA HIS A 311 18.05 -3.12 -15.20
C HIS A 311 19.49 -2.62 -15.40
N ILE A 312 19.68 -1.46 -16.04
CA ILE A 312 21.02 -0.87 -16.22
C ILE A 312 21.68 -0.58 -14.87
N VAL A 313 20.91 -0.07 -13.90
CA VAL A 313 21.41 0.21 -12.56
C VAL A 313 21.87 -1.07 -11.88
N LYS A 314 21.05 -2.14 -11.93
CA LYS A 314 21.37 -3.44 -11.35
C LYS A 314 22.61 -4.07 -11.98
N ASP A 315 22.63 -4.18 -13.30
CA ASP A 315 23.62 -4.99 -14.01
C ASP A 315 24.98 -4.27 -14.11
N LEU A 316 24.96 -2.94 -14.32
CA LEU A 316 26.16 -2.16 -14.61
C LEU A 316 26.52 -1.19 -13.47
N MET A 317 25.56 -0.40 -12.96
CA MET A 317 25.86 0.69 -12.02
C MET A 317 26.23 0.19 -10.61
N VAL A 318 25.66 -0.94 -10.18
CA VAL A 318 26.03 -1.60 -8.90
C VAL A 318 27.52 -1.96 -8.88
N GLN A 319 28.10 -2.39 -10.01
CA GLN A 319 29.52 -2.75 -10.10
C GLN A 319 30.45 -1.52 -10.01
N CYS A 320 29.94 -0.34 -10.37
CA CYS A 320 30.70 0.91 -10.37
C CYS A 320 30.68 1.62 -9.01
N CYS A 321 29.74 1.27 -8.13
CA CYS A 321 29.50 1.96 -6.85
C CYS A 321 30.01 1.17 -5.64
N PRO A 322 30.45 1.83 -4.56
CA PRO A 322 30.76 1.16 -3.29
C PRO A 322 29.53 0.43 -2.70
N PRO A 323 29.71 -0.73 -2.04
CA PRO A 323 28.59 -1.53 -1.53
C PRO A 323 27.77 -0.80 -0.45
N HIS A 324 28.40 0.08 0.33
CA HIS A 324 27.74 0.84 1.39
C HIS A 324 26.78 1.94 0.87
N TYR A 325 26.81 2.24 -0.45
CA TYR A 325 25.84 3.16 -1.06
C TYR A 325 24.47 2.51 -1.24
N ASN A 326 24.41 1.16 -1.30
CA ASN A 326 23.21 0.42 -1.65
C ASN A 326 22.45 1.04 -2.84
N ILE A 327 23.19 1.27 -3.93
CA ILE A 327 22.77 2.16 -5.02
C ILE A 327 21.46 1.68 -5.65
N PHE A 328 21.32 0.37 -5.87
CA PHE A 328 20.12 -0.20 -6.48
C PHE A 328 18.86 0.06 -5.65
N MET A 329 18.88 -0.24 -4.34
CA MET A 329 17.74 0.06 -3.46
C MET A 329 17.45 1.55 -3.35
N THR A 330 18.50 2.37 -3.38
CA THR A 330 18.34 3.84 -3.37
C THR A 330 17.63 4.32 -4.63
N PHE A 331 18.01 3.82 -5.81
CA PHE A 331 17.30 4.10 -7.06
C PHE A 331 15.86 3.59 -7.03
N ALA A 332 15.61 2.35 -6.60
CA ALA A 332 14.27 1.79 -6.48
C ALA A 332 13.37 2.66 -5.57
N THR A 333 13.91 3.12 -4.44
CA THR A 333 13.23 4.02 -3.50
C THR A 333 12.99 5.40 -4.13
N MET A 334 13.96 5.96 -4.84
CA MET A 334 13.82 7.25 -5.53
C MET A 334 12.78 7.20 -6.65
N TYR A 335 12.75 6.15 -7.47
CA TYR A 335 11.68 5.97 -8.47
C TYR A 335 10.33 5.80 -7.79
N HIS A 336 10.22 4.98 -6.74
CA HIS A 336 8.99 4.82 -5.99
C HIS A 336 8.46 6.16 -5.46
N GLN A 337 9.30 6.94 -4.78
CA GLN A 337 8.93 8.25 -4.23
C GLN A 337 8.59 9.28 -5.31
N SER A 338 9.40 9.37 -6.38
CA SER A 338 9.14 10.29 -7.48
C SER A 338 7.85 9.93 -8.23
N LEU A 339 7.58 8.63 -8.40
CA LEU A 339 6.37 8.16 -9.04
C LEU A 339 5.15 8.39 -8.15
N ALA A 340 5.24 8.13 -6.84
CA ALA A 340 4.19 8.47 -5.89
C ALA A 340 3.86 9.97 -5.93
N ASN A 341 4.88 10.85 -5.91
CA ASN A 341 4.69 12.30 -6.02
C ASN A 341 4.06 12.71 -7.35
N HIS A 342 4.48 12.09 -8.46
CA HIS A 342 3.91 12.35 -9.77
C HIS A 342 2.45 11.91 -9.85
N LEU A 343 2.09 10.73 -9.33
CA LEU A 343 0.70 10.31 -9.26
C LEU A 343 -0.13 11.27 -8.40
N HIS A 344 0.39 11.74 -7.26
CA HIS A 344 -0.29 12.76 -6.45
C HIS A 344 -0.54 14.06 -7.23
N HIS A 345 0.37 14.45 -8.12
CA HIS A 345 0.16 15.57 -9.02
C HIS A 345 -0.93 15.27 -10.06
N LEU A 346 -0.97 14.06 -10.64
CA LEU A 346 -2.02 13.65 -11.57
C LEU A 346 -3.41 13.64 -10.92
N LEU A 347 -3.50 13.34 -9.61
CA LEU A 347 -4.76 13.43 -8.85
C LEU A 347 -5.33 14.85 -8.76
N THR A 348 -4.55 15.90 -9.07
CA THR A 348 -5.06 17.27 -9.11
C THR A 348 -5.77 17.61 -10.42
N TRP A 349 -5.65 16.75 -11.43
CA TRP A 349 -6.29 16.92 -12.73
C TRP A 349 -7.73 16.41 -12.68
N ASP A 350 -8.60 16.94 -13.55
CA ASP A 350 -9.95 16.41 -13.73
C ASP A 350 -9.91 15.17 -14.64
N LEU A 351 -9.57 14.02 -14.05
CA LEU A 351 -9.41 12.76 -14.77
C LEU A 351 -10.77 12.18 -15.17
N ASP A 352 -10.90 11.68 -16.40
CA ASP A 352 -12.10 10.98 -16.84
C ASP A 352 -12.23 9.57 -16.23
N LYS A 353 -13.37 8.90 -16.45
CA LYS A 353 -13.61 7.55 -15.91
C LYS A 353 -12.63 6.49 -16.46
N GLN A 354 -12.15 6.63 -17.70
CA GLN A 354 -11.22 5.69 -18.32
C GLN A 354 -9.80 5.88 -17.79
N GLU A 355 -9.40 7.12 -17.55
CA GLU A 355 -8.14 7.54 -16.95
C GLU A 355 -8.05 7.12 -15.50
N ILE A 356 -9.12 7.33 -14.71
CA ILE A 356 -9.19 6.85 -13.32
C ILE A 356 -9.10 5.32 -13.28
N PHE A 357 -9.82 4.62 -14.16
CA PHE A 357 -9.72 3.16 -14.28
C PHE A 357 -8.28 2.73 -14.59
N ALA A 358 -7.63 3.36 -15.57
CA ALA A 358 -6.27 3.04 -15.96
C ALA A 358 -5.29 3.28 -14.80
N LEU A 359 -5.45 4.36 -14.05
CA LEU A 359 -4.62 4.69 -12.90
C LEU A 359 -4.80 3.70 -11.74
N LEU A 360 -6.04 3.36 -11.40
CA LEU A 360 -6.36 2.38 -10.35
C LEU A 360 -5.80 1.00 -10.72
N HIS A 361 -6.07 0.53 -11.94
CA HIS A 361 -5.55 -0.74 -12.43
C HIS A 361 -4.02 -0.77 -12.46
N TRP A 362 -3.38 0.31 -12.92
CA TRP A 362 -1.93 0.39 -13.00
C TRP A 362 -1.27 0.39 -11.61
N THR A 363 -1.83 1.14 -10.67
CA THR A 363 -1.31 1.23 -9.29
C THR A 363 -1.48 -0.07 -8.53
N LEU A 364 -2.64 -0.73 -8.64
CA LEU A 364 -2.97 -1.92 -7.85
C LEU A 364 -2.44 -3.22 -8.47
N HIS A 365 -2.45 -3.33 -9.80
CA HIS A 365 -2.08 -4.57 -10.48
C HIS A 365 -0.75 -4.46 -11.20
N VAL A 366 -0.52 -3.43 -12.03
CA VAL A 366 0.69 -3.38 -12.88
C VAL A 366 1.95 -3.09 -12.07
N TYR A 367 1.94 -2.06 -11.22
CA TYR A 367 3.10 -1.64 -10.43
C TYR A 367 3.69 -2.74 -9.53
N PRO A 368 2.90 -3.45 -8.69
CA PRO A 368 3.42 -4.52 -7.84
C PRO A 368 3.64 -5.85 -8.58
N SER A 369 3.18 -5.99 -9.83
CA SER A 369 3.29 -7.26 -10.57
C SER A 369 4.69 -7.54 -11.11
N SER A 370 4.83 -8.74 -11.68
CA SER A 370 5.98 -9.17 -12.48
C SER A 370 6.21 -8.33 -13.73
N GLU A 371 5.29 -7.45 -14.13
CA GLU A 371 5.46 -6.57 -15.27
C GLU A 371 6.29 -5.31 -14.95
N MET A 372 6.49 -4.99 -13.67
CA MET A 372 7.26 -3.82 -13.23
C MET A 372 8.14 -4.11 -12.01
N MET A 373 7.70 -3.84 -10.78
CA MET A 373 8.60 -3.87 -9.61
C MET A 373 8.91 -5.27 -9.11
N ALA A 374 8.03 -6.26 -9.34
CA ALA A 374 8.29 -7.66 -9.00
C ALA A 374 8.80 -8.48 -10.20
N HIS A 375 9.39 -7.81 -11.20
CA HIS A 375 9.96 -8.48 -12.37
C HIS A 375 11.09 -9.45 -11.95
N PRO A 376 11.17 -10.66 -12.54
CA PRO A 376 12.18 -11.66 -12.17
C PRO A 376 13.61 -11.14 -12.15
N ASP A 377 14.01 -10.33 -13.13
CA ASP A 377 15.37 -9.80 -13.17
C ASP A 377 15.63 -8.65 -12.18
N LEU A 378 14.64 -8.17 -11.43
CA LEU A 378 14.85 -7.24 -10.30
C LEU A 378 14.92 -7.97 -8.95
N LEU A 379 14.46 -9.23 -8.88
CA LEU A 379 14.56 -10.08 -7.70
C LEU A 379 15.99 -10.64 -7.57
N PRO A 380 16.48 -10.90 -6.34
CA PRO A 380 15.81 -10.73 -5.03
C PRO A 380 16.01 -9.34 -4.40
N GLU A 381 16.64 -8.40 -5.10
CA GLU A 381 17.11 -7.15 -4.49
C GLU A 381 15.98 -6.16 -4.21
N VAL A 382 14.92 -6.13 -5.02
CA VAL A 382 13.71 -5.32 -4.75
C VAL A 382 12.71 -6.13 -3.93
N ASP A 383 12.43 -5.66 -2.71
CA ASP A 383 11.26 -6.10 -1.95
C ASP A 383 10.16 -5.05 -2.06
N THR A 384 9.11 -5.35 -2.84
CA THR A 384 7.95 -4.46 -3.01
C THR A 384 7.20 -4.23 -1.69
N SER A 385 7.29 -5.16 -0.73
CA SER A 385 6.68 -5.00 0.59
C SER A 385 7.42 -3.98 1.45
N ALA A 386 8.75 -3.84 1.26
CA ALA A 386 9.56 -2.86 1.97
C ALA A 386 9.38 -1.42 1.44
N LEU A 387 9.05 -1.27 0.14
CA LEU A 387 8.76 0.04 -0.47
C LEU A 387 7.37 0.56 -0.09
N GLY A 388 6.43 -0.33 0.23
CA GLY A 388 5.05 0.03 0.56
C GLY A 388 4.18 0.33 -0.66
N PRO A 389 2.88 0.60 -0.44
CA PRO A 389 1.96 0.90 -1.52
C PRO A 389 2.27 2.27 -2.14
N LEU A 390 2.16 2.35 -3.47
CA LEU A 390 2.50 3.55 -4.23
C LEU A 390 1.55 4.73 -3.97
N LEU A 391 0.27 4.44 -3.77
CA LEU A 391 -0.72 5.38 -3.28
C LEU A 391 -1.23 4.90 -1.91
N PRO A 392 -1.40 5.81 -0.93
CA PRO A 392 -2.00 5.45 0.34
C PRO A 392 -3.48 5.09 0.15
N LEU A 393 -4.01 4.26 1.06
CA LEU A 393 -5.38 3.73 0.97
C LEU A 393 -6.43 4.84 0.83
N ASP A 394 -6.30 5.93 1.59
CA ASP A 394 -7.20 7.10 1.53
C ASP A 394 -7.32 7.70 0.11
N LYS A 395 -6.22 7.66 -0.67
CA LYS A 395 -6.20 8.19 -2.05
C LYS A 395 -6.77 7.20 -3.04
N ILE A 396 -6.61 5.90 -2.78
CA ILE A 396 -7.25 4.85 -3.56
C ILE A 396 -8.77 4.91 -3.36
N GLU A 397 -9.23 5.02 -2.11
CA GLU A 397 -10.66 5.20 -1.79
C GLU A 397 -11.24 6.44 -2.46
N TYR A 398 -10.52 7.57 -2.41
CA TYR A 398 -10.92 8.79 -3.12
C TYR A 398 -11.06 8.58 -4.65
N LEU A 399 -10.12 7.87 -5.28
CA LEU A 399 -10.19 7.54 -6.71
C LEU A 399 -11.34 6.58 -7.02
N GLU A 400 -11.55 5.56 -6.18
CA GLU A 400 -12.69 4.63 -6.31
C GLU A 400 -14.01 5.39 -6.24
N ASP A 401 -14.18 6.28 -5.27
CA ASP A 401 -15.43 7.03 -5.09
C ASP A 401 -15.64 8.03 -6.25
N THR A 402 -14.58 8.72 -6.70
CA THR A 402 -14.64 9.61 -7.86
C THR A 402 -14.99 8.84 -9.16
N TYR A 403 -14.43 7.65 -9.32
CA TYR A 403 -14.77 6.76 -10.44
C TYR A 403 -16.25 6.37 -10.40
N LEU A 404 -16.75 5.96 -9.22
CA LEU A 404 -18.15 5.58 -9.03
C LEU A 404 -19.10 6.73 -9.32
N GLU A 405 -18.80 7.96 -8.89
CA GLU A 405 -19.61 9.15 -9.20
C GLU A 405 -19.71 9.39 -10.72
N LYS A 406 -18.58 9.34 -11.44
CA LYS A 406 -18.56 9.54 -12.89
C LYS A 406 -19.28 8.42 -13.65
N VAL A 407 -19.13 7.17 -13.19
CA VAL A 407 -19.84 6.02 -13.79
C VAL A 407 -21.34 6.07 -13.47
N GLN A 408 -21.72 6.43 -12.23
CA GLN A 408 -23.11 6.61 -11.82
C GLN A 408 -23.82 7.62 -12.71
N ALA A 409 -23.23 8.80 -12.91
CA ALA A 409 -23.80 9.82 -13.80
C ALA A 409 -23.99 9.29 -15.23
N SER A 410 -22.99 8.57 -15.75
CA SER A 410 -23.05 7.96 -17.08
C SER A 410 -24.12 6.86 -17.20
N ILE A 411 -24.30 6.05 -16.16
CA ILE A 411 -25.34 5.00 -16.09
C ILE A 411 -26.72 5.64 -16.02
N SER A 412 -26.90 6.63 -15.15
CA SER A 412 -28.16 7.32 -14.95
C SER A 412 -28.65 7.99 -16.24
N GLU A 413 -27.76 8.73 -16.92
CA GLU A 413 -28.08 9.36 -18.21
C GLU A 413 -28.44 8.31 -19.28
N TRP A 414 -27.70 7.21 -19.34
CA TRP A 414 -27.97 6.14 -20.31
C TRP A 414 -29.29 5.42 -20.04
N MET A 415 -29.60 5.13 -18.77
CA MET A 415 -30.88 4.52 -18.38
C MET A 415 -32.06 5.43 -18.71
N GLN A 416 -31.95 6.73 -18.43
CA GLN A 416 -32.99 7.71 -18.77
C GLN A 416 -33.22 7.80 -20.30
N LYS A 417 -32.16 7.81 -21.11
CA LYS A 417 -32.29 7.78 -22.57
C LYS A 417 -32.95 6.50 -23.06
N THR A 418 -32.59 5.36 -22.48
CA THR A 418 -33.17 4.06 -22.82
C THR A 418 -34.66 4.03 -22.48
N LEU A 419 -35.04 4.53 -21.31
CA LEU A 419 -36.43 4.66 -20.88
C LEU A 419 -37.23 5.60 -21.79
N ALA A 420 -36.66 6.74 -22.19
CA ALA A 420 -37.31 7.68 -23.10
C ALA A 420 -37.54 7.10 -24.51
N LEU A 421 -36.70 6.15 -24.95
CA LEU A 421 -36.91 5.42 -26.20
C LEU A 421 -38.05 4.40 -26.06
N GLU A 422 -38.06 3.64 -24.96
CA GLU A 422 -39.14 2.71 -24.60
C GLU A 422 -40.49 3.45 -24.52
N PHE A 423 -40.55 4.59 -23.82
CA PHE A 423 -41.77 5.38 -23.67
C PHE A 423 -42.36 5.81 -25.01
N LYS A 424 -41.51 6.22 -25.97
CA LYS A 424 -41.95 6.55 -27.34
C LYS A 424 -42.53 5.33 -28.06
N GLU A 425 -41.98 4.15 -27.82
CA GLU A 425 -42.46 2.90 -28.41
C GLU A 425 -43.88 2.55 -27.96
N TRP A 426 -44.28 2.94 -26.74
CA TRP A 426 -45.64 2.69 -26.23
C TRP A 426 -46.76 3.36 -27.05
N PHE A 427 -46.42 4.36 -27.86
CA PHE A 427 -47.33 5.02 -28.81
C PHE A 427 -47.25 4.46 -30.24
N SER A 428 -46.49 3.38 -30.43
CA SER A 428 -46.41 2.67 -31.71
C SER A 428 -47.75 2.06 -32.10
N LYS A 429 -47.92 1.84 -33.40
CA LYS A 429 -49.06 1.08 -33.96
C LYS A 429 -48.85 -0.43 -33.84
N GLU A 430 -47.62 -0.86 -33.60
CA GLU A 430 -47.23 -2.26 -33.50
C GLU A 430 -47.36 -2.75 -32.05
N GLU A 431 -47.73 -4.02 -31.89
CA GLU A 431 -47.77 -4.66 -30.57
C GLU A 431 -46.32 -4.93 -30.10
N PRO A 432 -46.07 -4.91 -28.77
CA PRO A 432 -44.76 -5.28 -28.24
C PRO A 432 -44.38 -6.70 -28.66
N GLU A 433 -43.08 -6.94 -28.78
CA GLU A 433 -42.54 -8.26 -29.09
C GLU A 433 -43.04 -9.31 -28.08
N SER A 434 -43.10 -10.56 -28.52
CA SER A 434 -43.48 -11.69 -27.67
C SER A 434 -42.30 -12.64 -27.52
N ASP A 435 -42.09 -13.14 -26.31
CA ASP A 435 -41.09 -14.17 -26.05
C ASP A 435 -41.50 -15.54 -26.65
N TYR A 436 -40.65 -16.55 -26.47
CA TYR A 436 -40.92 -17.92 -26.94
C TYR A 436 -42.15 -18.58 -26.28
N GLN A 437 -42.63 -18.04 -25.16
CA GLN A 437 -43.85 -18.47 -24.47
C GLN A 437 -45.06 -17.62 -24.89
N GLY A 438 -44.87 -16.68 -25.82
CA GLY A 438 -45.91 -15.78 -26.28
C GLY A 438 -46.26 -14.67 -25.29
N CYS A 439 -45.46 -14.43 -24.23
CA CYS A 439 -45.65 -13.32 -23.31
C CYS A 439 -45.11 -12.02 -23.90
N PHE A 440 -45.83 -10.91 -23.75
CA PHE A 440 -45.37 -9.61 -24.24
C PHE A 440 -44.14 -9.15 -23.46
N GLN A 441 -43.03 -8.85 -24.12
CA GLN A 441 -41.81 -8.39 -23.47
C GLN A 441 -41.07 -7.44 -24.42
N THR A 442 -40.55 -6.33 -23.90
CA THR A 442 -39.68 -5.45 -24.68
C THR A 442 -38.22 -5.76 -24.38
N SER A 443 -37.31 -5.16 -25.16
CA SER A 443 -35.86 -5.37 -24.99
C SER A 443 -35.31 -4.68 -23.72
N LEU A 444 -36.08 -3.81 -23.08
CA LEU A 444 -35.68 -2.98 -21.94
C LEU A 444 -34.99 -3.76 -20.80
N PRO A 445 -35.53 -4.87 -20.25
CA PRO A 445 -34.88 -5.59 -19.16
C PRO A 445 -33.49 -6.11 -19.54
N ASN A 446 -33.35 -6.64 -20.76
CA ASN A 446 -32.10 -7.21 -21.23
C ASN A 446 -31.04 -6.12 -21.44
N ILE A 447 -31.45 -4.98 -21.99
CA ILE A 447 -30.59 -3.82 -22.22
C ILE A 447 -30.06 -3.28 -20.88
N ILE A 448 -30.94 -3.05 -19.90
CA ILE A 448 -30.57 -2.55 -18.57
C ILE A 448 -29.65 -3.54 -17.84
N MET A 449 -30.01 -4.82 -17.79
CA MET A 449 -29.20 -5.84 -17.08
C MET A 449 -27.82 -6.03 -17.71
N LYS A 450 -27.72 -6.05 -19.03
CA LYS A 450 -26.44 -6.18 -19.73
C LYS A 450 -25.49 -5.03 -19.40
N MET A 451 -26.00 -3.80 -19.43
CA MET A 451 -25.19 -2.61 -19.12
C MET A 451 -24.72 -2.62 -17.66
N LEU A 452 -25.58 -3.01 -16.72
CA LEU A 452 -25.20 -3.13 -15.31
C LEU A 452 -24.13 -4.21 -15.09
N ASP A 453 -24.31 -5.39 -15.69
CA ASP A 453 -23.33 -6.48 -15.59
C ASP A 453 -21.97 -6.07 -16.15
N GLU A 454 -21.90 -5.50 -17.36
CA GLU A 454 -20.65 -5.04 -17.98
C GLU A 454 -19.87 -4.09 -17.05
N ASN A 455 -20.56 -3.15 -16.41
CA ASN A 455 -19.93 -2.21 -15.50
C ASN A 455 -19.46 -2.84 -14.17
N ILE A 456 -20.19 -3.83 -13.65
CA ILE A 456 -19.77 -4.60 -12.46
C ILE A 456 -18.55 -5.47 -12.79
N GLN A 457 -18.51 -6.08 -13.98
CA GLN A 457 -17.35 -6.84 -14.44
C GLN A 457 -16.12 -5.94 -14.62
N ILE A 458 -16.27 -4.70 -15.09
CA ILE A 458 -15.15 -3.76 -15.17
C ILE A 458 -14.63 -3.42 -13.77
N ALA A 459 -15.52 -3.19 -12.80
CA ALA A 459 -15.13 -2.90 -11.42
C ALA A 459 -14.39 -4.08 -10.75
N SER A 460 -14.79 -5.34 -11.07
CA SER A 460 -14.15 -6.54 -10.53
C SER A 460 -12.70 -6.75 -10.98
N LEU A 461 -12.31 -6.14 -12.11
CA LEU A 461 -10.92 -6.14 -12.58
C LEU A 461 -9.99 -5.28 -11.71
N ILE A 462 -10.52 -4.33 -10.92
CA ILE A 462 -9.73 -3.46 -10.05
C ILE A 462 -9.63 -4.05 -8.65
N SER A 463 -10.77 -4.21 -7.96
CA SER A 463 -10.79 -4.69 -6.58
C SER A 463 -12.17 -5.25 -6.21
N ASP A 464 -12.21 -6.18 -5.25
CA ASP A 464 -13.46 -6.67 -4.69
C ASP A 464 -14.24 -5.57 -3.96
N THR A 465 -13.54 -4.62 -3.34
CA THR A 465 -14.13 -3.45 -2.66
C THR A 465 -14.85 -2.55 -3.66
N LEU A 466 -14.22 -2.23 -4.80
CA LEU A 466 -14.83 -1.41 -5.84
C LEU A 466 -16.02 -2.15 -6.47
N ARG A 467 -15.91 -3.45 -6.70
CA ARG A 467 -17.02 -4.28 -7.19
C ARG A 467 -18.22 -4.23 -6.25
N GLU A 468 -18.03 -4.36 -4.94
CA GLU A 468 -19.13 -4.26 -3.96
C GLU A 468 -19.76 -2.87 -3.93
N LYS A 469 -18.95 -1.80 -3.93
CA LYS A 469 -19.45 -0.42 -4.04
C LYS A 469 -20.24 -0.22 -5.34
N MET A 470 -19.76 -0.76 -6.46
CA MET A 470 -20.41 -0.71 -7.76
C MET A 470 -21.75 -1.45 -7.77
N CYS A 471 -21.83 -2.64 -7.17
CA CYS A 471 -23.08 -3.36 -6.99
C CYS A 471 -24.11 -2.54 -6.20
N ASN A 472 -23.71 -1.93 -5.09
CA ASN A 472 -24.61 -1.10 -4.28
C ASN A 472 -25.10 0.15 -5.03
N MET A 473 -24.20 0.83 -5.75
CA MET A 473 -24.56 2.00 -6.56
C MET A 473 -25.53 1.63 -7.69
N THR A 474 -25.27 0.55 -8.42
CA THR A 474 -26.14 0.08 -9.52
C THR A 474 -27.53 -0.33 -9.05
N LEU A 475 -27.65 -0.91 -7.85
CA LEU A 475 -28.94 -1.19 -7.21
C LEU A 475 -29.73 0.11 -6.93
N GLY A 476 -29.05 1.16 -6.45
CA GLY A 476 -29.66 2.48 -6.22
C GLY A 476 -30.10 3.17 -7.52
N GLU A 477 -29.30 3.09 -8.58
CA GLU A 477 -29.68 3.61 -9.89
C GLU A 477 -30.86 2.85 -10.48
N LEU A 478 -30.93 1.53 -10.30
CA LEU A 478 -32.08 0.76 -10.73
C LEU A 478 -33.36 1.13 -9.95
N GLU A 479 -33.25 1.40 -8.66
CA GLU A 479 -34.38 1.91 -7.87
C GLU A 479 -34.89 3.25 -8.42
N THR A 480 -33.97 4.15 -8.74
CA THR A 480 -34.28 5.46 -9.35
C THR A 480 -34.94 5.31 -10.71
N PHE A 481 -34.40 4.43 -11.55
CA PHE A 481 -34.97 4.08 -12.86
C PHE A 481 -36.40 3.54 -12.75
N LEU A 482 -36.69 2.68 -11.76
CA LEU A 482 -38.05 2.19 -11.53
C LEU A 482 -39.00 3.30 -11.06
N GLY A 483 -38.48 4.29 -10.33
CA GLY A 483 -39.20 5.52 -10.00
C GLY A 483 -39.63 6.27 -11.26
N SER A 484 -38.70 6.50 -12.19
CA SER A 484 -39.01 7.13 -13.48
C SER A 484 -39.97 6.30 -14.33
N LEU A 485 -39.78 4.97 -14.39
CA LEU A 485 -40.71 4.08 -15.09
C LEU A 485 -42.14 4.16 -14.52
N TYR A 486 -42.29 4.33 -13.20
CA TYR A 486 -43.59 4.56 -12.58
C TYR A 486 -44.22 5.88 -13.06
N GLU A 487 -43.44 6.95 -13.15
CA GLU A 487 -43.89 8.27 -13.63
C GLU A 487 -44.33 8.19 -15.10
N ASP A 488 -43.54 7.54 -15.94
CA ASP A 488 -43.88 7.30 -17.35
C ASP A 488 -45.18 6.50 -17.49
N LEU A 489 -45.43 5.49 -16.65
CA LEU A 489 -46.72 4.78 -16.65
C LEU A 489 -47.89 5.70 -16.25
N VAL A 490 -47.67 6.66 -15.35
CA VAL A 490 -48.69 7.66 -15.00
C VAL A 490 -48.96 8.55 -16.20
N GLU A 491 -47.90 9.05 -16.84
CA GLU A 491 -47.97 9.93 -18.01
C GLU A 491 -48.68 9.23 -19.19
N PHE A 492 -48.27 8.00 -19.49
CA PHE A 492 -48.88 7.15 -20.53
C PHE A 492 -50.39 6.99 -20.32
N ALA A 493 -50.81 6.78 -19.08
CA ALA A 493 -52.22 6.70 -18.74
C ALA A 493 -52.95 8.04 -18.92
N THR A 494 -52.31 9.17 -18.56
CA THR A 494 -52.92 10.49 -18.74
C THR A 494 -53.08 10.85 -20.22
N GLU A 495 -52.09 10.55 -21.05
CA GLU A 495 -52.16 10.79 -22.49
C GLU A 495 -53.20 9.91 -23.17
N HIS A 496 -53.27 8.62 -22.80
CA HIS A 496 -54.31 7.72 -23.29
C HIS A 496 -55.73 8.23 -22.99
N GLN A 497 -55.94 8.82 -21.81
CA GLN A 497 -57.25 9.40 -21.45
C GLN A 497 -57.59 10.65 -22.24
N GLN A 498 -56.59 11.44 -22.64
CA GLN A 498 -56.80 12.66 -23.44
C GLN A 498 -57.02 12.32 -24.93
N GLU A 499 -56.21 11.42 -25.48
CA GLU A 499 -56.28 10.99 -26.87
C GLU A 499 -56.15 9.46 -27.02
N PRO A 500 -57.26 8.70 -26.85
CA PRO A 500 -57.21 7.23 -26.90
C PRO A 500 -56.75 6.66 -28.24
N LYS A 501 -56.82 7.44 -29.32
CA LYS A 501 -56.40 7.02 -30.67
C LYS A 501 -54.88 7.02 -30.85
N ALA A 502 -54.16 7.75 -30.00
CA ALA A 502 -52.70 7.85 -30.05
C ALA A 502 -52.04 6.54 -29.56
N SER A 503 -52.62 5.88 -28.56
CA SER A 503 -52.09 4.66 -27.94
C SER A 503 -52.97 3.43 -28.25
N LYS A 504 -52.84 2.93 -29.49
CA LYS A 504 -53.64 1.80 -30.00
C LYS A 504 -53.35 0.48 -29.28
N CYS A 505 -52.12 0.27 -28.83
CA CYS A 505 -51.65 -0.94 -28.16
C CYS A 505 -51.52 -0.76 -26.63
N TYR A 506 -52.33 0.14 -26.04
CA TYR A 506 -52.23 0.53 -24.63
C TYR A 506 -52.20 -0.67 -23.66
N THR A 507 -53.14 -1.61 -23.80
CA THR A 507 -53.20 -2.81 -22.97
C THR A 507 -51.98 -3.70 -23.14
N GLN A 508 -51.51 -3.90 -24.38
CA GLN A 508 -50.36 -4.74 -24.67
C GLN A 508 -49.08 -4.18 -24.05
N TYR A 509 -48.83 -2.87 -24.17
CA TYR A 509 -47.65 -2.24 -23.56
C TYR A 509 -47.71 -2.25 -22.03
N LEU A 510 -48.87 -2.06 -21.41
CA LEU A 510 -49.01 -2.22 -19.94
C LEU A 510 -48.71 -3.65 -19.47
N LEU A 511 -49.09 -4.66 -20.24
CA LEU A 511 -48.75 -6.06 -19.95
C LEU A 511 -47.25 -6.32 -20.17
N SER A 512 -46.65 -5.71 -21.19
CA SER A 512 -45.20 -5.80 -21.41
C SER A 512 -44.42 -5.17 -20.26
N ALA A 513 -44.86 -4.02 -19.72
CA ALA A 513 -44.25 -3.39 -18.55
C ALA A 513 -44.29 -4.30 -17.31
N LEU A 514 -45.39 -5.02 -17.09
CA LEU A 514 -45.47 -6.03 -16.02
C LEU A 514 -44.45 -7.15 -16.19
N ASN A 515 -44.38 -7.72 -17.39
CA ASN A 515 -43.42 -8.79 -17.69
C ASN A 515 -41.98 -8.29 -17.64
N ASN A 516 -41.72 -7.05 -18.03
CA ASN A 516 -40.42 -6.41 -17.93
C ASN A 516 -39.97 -6.29 -16.47
N CYS A 517 -40.85 -5.82 -15.56
CA CYS A 517 -40.55 -5.78 -14.13
C CYS A 517 -40.28 -7.17 -13.54
N LEU A 518 -41.00 -8.20 -13.98
CA LEU A 518 -40.74 -9.59 -13.57
C LEU A 518 -39.37 -10.07 -14.09
N ALA A 519 -39.04 -9.79 -15.35
CA ALA A 519 -37.76 -10.16 -15.94
C ALA A 519 -36.58 -9.47 -15.23
N LEU A 520 -36.73 -8.18 -14.89
CA LEU A 520 -35.78 -7.44 -14.06
C LEU A 520 -35.61 -8.12 -12.70
N SER A 521 -36.72 -8.37 -11.97
CA SER A 521 -36.70 -9.01 -10.66
C SER A 521 -36.00 -10.38 -10.66
N ALA A 522 -36.29 -11.23 -11.66
CA ALA A 522 -35.66 -12.54 -11.78
C ALA A 522 -34.14 -12.44 -12.05
N SER A 523 -33.73 -11.46 -12.86
CA SER A 523 -32.34 -11.27 -13.28
C SER A 523 -31.44 -10.68 -12.19
N LEU A 524 -32.00 -9.94 -11.23
CA LEU A 524 -31.25 -9.33 -10.12
C LEU A 524 -30.46 -10.36 -9.31
N SER A 525 -31.10 -11.48 -8.97
CA SER A 525 -30.44 -12.53 -8.19
C SER A 525 -29.19 -13.09 -8.90
N ALA A 526 -29.26 -13.28 -10.22
CA ALA A 526 -28.15 -13.80 -11.01
C ALA A 526 -26.99 -12.81 -11.12
N LEU A 527 -27.31 -11.52 -11.31
CA LEU A 527 -26.33 -10.45 -11.52
C LEU A 527 -25.44 -10.22 -10.28
N TYR A 528 -25.96 -10.49 -9.08
CA TYR A 528 -25.23 -10.28 -7.81
C TYR A 528 -24.70 -11.56 -7.15
N SER A 529 -24.87 -12.73 -7.76
CA SER A 529 -24.43 -14.03 -7.19
C SER A 529 -22.92 -14.33 -7.36
N GLY A 530 -22.15 -13.46 -8.01
CA GLY A 530 -20.83 -13.78 -8.54
C GLY A 530 -19.63 -13.82 -7.57
N SER A 531 -19.69 -13.25 -6.37
CA SER A 531 -18.48 -13.13 -5.54
C SER A 531 -18.73 -12.63 -4.11
N SER A 532 -18.26 -13.43 -3.14
CA SER A 532 -18.22 -13.27 -1.67
C SER A 532 -19.13 -14.25 -0.89
N LEU A 533 -18.69 -14.59 0.33
CA LEU A 533 -19.30 -15.57 1.26
C LEU A 533 -20.74 -15.23 1.67
N GLU A 534 -21.21 -14.01 1.40
CA GLU A 534 -22.59 -13.59 1.53
C GLU A 534 -23.06 -12.87 0.26
N PRO A 535 -24.19 -13.28 -0.35
CA PRO A 535 -24.74 -12.59 -1.51
C PRO A 535 -25.21 -11.17 -1.10
N PRO A 536 -24.97 -10.13 -1.94
CA PRO A 536 -25.57 -8.81 -1.74
C PRO A 536 -27.08 -8.98 -1.60
N LYS A 537 -27.63 -8.64 -0.45
CA LYS A 537 -29.08 -8.68 -0.25
C LYS A 537 -29.69 -7.58 -1.07
N VAL A 538 -30.54 -7.95 -2.03
CA VAL A 538 -31.40 -7.01 -2.75
C VAL A 538 -32.06 -6.08 -1.73
N PRO A 539 -31.90 -4.75 -1.86
CA PRO A 539 -32.46 -3.82 -0.91
C PRO A 539 -33.99 -3.94 -0.87
N PRO A 540 -34.62 -3.92 0.32
CA PRO A 540 -36.08 -3.99 0.40
C PRO A 540 -36.76 -2.79 -0.27
N SER A 541 -36.06 -1.67 -0.40
CA SER A 541 -36.54 -0.48 -1.14
C SER A 541 -36.71 -0.76 -2.63
N LEU A 542 -35.78 -1.53 -3.23
CA LEU A 542 -35.83 -1.92 -4.64
C LEU A 542 -37.00 -2.87 -4.92
N ASP A 543 -37.21 -3.86 -4.05
CA ASP A 543 -38.39 -4.76 -4.13
C ASP A 543 -39.70 -3.97 -4.03
N LEU A 544 -39.76 -2.98 -3.12
CA LEU A 544 -40.90 -2.08 -3.00
C LEU A 544 -41.10 -1.20 -4.24
N ALA A 545 -40.04 -0.75 -4.90
CA ALA A 545 -40.11 0.01 -6.14
C ALA A 545 -40.66 -0.85 -7.29
N LEU A 546 -40.16 -2.08 -7.46
CA LEU A 546 -40.69 -3.06 -8.41
C LEU A 546 -42.18 -3.32 -8.17
N GLU A 547 -42.56 -3.56 -6.91
CA GLU A 547 -43.95 -3.83 -6.54
C GLU A 547 -44.86 -2.62 -6.82
N LYS A 548 -44.38 -1.40 -6.59
CA LYS A 548 -45.12 -0.16 -6.91
C LYS A 548 -45.39 -0.04 -8.41
N VAL A 549 -44.39 -0.27 -9.26
CA VAL A 549 -44.53 -0.24 -10.73
C VAL A 549 -45.52 -1.31 -11.18
N GLN A 550 -45.37 -2.54 -10.69
CA GLN A 550 -46.28 -3.64 -11.01
C GLN A 550 -47.73 -3.33 -10.59
N LYS A 551 -47.95 -2.91 -9.34
CA LYS A 551 -49.28 -2.52 -8.85
C LYS A 551 -49.88 -1.37 -9.67
N LYS A 552 -49.06 -0.43 -10.12
CA LYS A 552 -49.52 0.68 -10.96
C LYS A 552 -50.00 0.19 -12.31
N ALA A 553 -49.21 -0.61 -13.02
CA ALA A 553 -49.59 -1.19 -14.31
C ALA A 553 -50.87 -2.05 -14.19
N CYS A 554 -50.97 -2.91 -13.16
CA CYS A 554 -52.19 -3.67 -12.86
C CYS A 554 -53.42 -2.75 -12.67
N ARG A 555 -53.29 -1.69 -11.87
CA ARG A 555 -54.39 -0.73 -11.65
C ARG A 555 -54.81 -0.01 -12.92
N LEU A 556 -53.86 0.33 -13.81
CA LEU A 556 -54.16 0.97 -15.09
C LEU A 556 -54.92 0.04 -16.04
N LEU A 557 -54.52 -1.23 -16.12
CA LEU A 557 -55.25 -2.27 -16.88
C LEU A 557 -56.69 -2.44 -16.37
N LEU A 558 -56.86 -2.55 -15.05
CA LEU A 558 -58.17 -2.69 -14.43
C LEU A 558 -59.05 -1.44 -14.59
N LYS A 559 -58.44 -0.25 -14.60
CA LYS A 559 -59.14 1.02 -14.84
C LYS A 559 -59.73 1.06 -16.25
N GLU A 560 -58.98 0.60 -17.25
CA GLU A 560 -59.45 0.57 -18.64
C GLU A 560 -60.69 -0.33 -18.79
N MET A 561 -60.62 -1.56 -18.26
CA MET A 561 -61.77 -2.45 -18.21
C MET A 561 -62.95 -1.85 -17.42
N LEU A 562 -62.66 -1.14 -16.32
CA LEU A 562 -63.70 -0.52 -15.50
C LEU A 562 -64.45 0.59 -16.26
N GLU A 563 -63.77 1.41 -17.08
CA GLU A 563 -64.44 2.46 -17.86
C GLU A 563 -65.48 1.87 -18.84
N GLU A 564 -65.18 0.73 -19.48
CA GLU A 564 -66.14 0.01 -20.34
C GLU A 564 -67.31 -0.61 -19.54
N LEU A 565 -67.05 -1.06 -18.31
CA LEU A 565 -68.05 -1.72 -17.46
C LEU A 565 -68.98 -0.76 -16.71
N LYS A 566 -68.52 0.45 -16.37
CA LYS A 566 -69.31 1.49 -15.66
C LYS A 566 -70.71 1.73 -16.25
N PRO A 567 -70.92 1.93 -17.56
CA PRO A 567 -72.25 2.16 -18.11
C PRO A 567 -73.18 0.94 -17.97
N LEU A 568 -72.63 -0.28 -18.00
CA LEU A 568 -73.39 -1.51 -17.79
C LEU A 568 -73.80 -1.66 -16.32
N PHE A 569 -72.87 -1.43 -15.39
CA PHE A 569 -73.18 -1.46 -13.95
C PHE A 569 -74.17 -0.36 -13.51
N LYS A 570 -74.26 0.76 -14.23
CA LYS A 570 -75.29 1.79 -13.95
C LYS A 570 -76.71 1.29 -14.23
N GLN A 571 -76.89 0.24 -15.03
CA GLN A 571 -78.20 -0.35 -15.30
C GLN A 571 -78.59 -1.39 -14.23
N LEU A 572 -77.74 -1.62 -13.22
CA LEU A 572 -77.99 -2.51 -12.08
C LEU A 572 -78.26 -1.70 -10.80
N PRO A 573 -79.31 -2.03 -10.02
CA PRO A 573 -80.47 -2.84 -10.38
C PRO A 573 -81.50 -2.03 -11.21
N SER A 574 -82.14 -2.66 -12.20
CA SER A 574 -83.23 -2.07 -12.99
C SER A 574 -84.29 -3.12 -13.37
N HIS A 575 -85.48 -2.68 -13.79
CA HIS A 575 -86.53 -3.58 -14.28
C HIS A 575 -86.11 -4.34 -15.56
N GLN A 576 -85.26 -3.73 -16.41
CA GLN A 576 -84.69 -4.41 -17.57
C GLN A 576 -83.70 -5.51 -17.19
N TRP A 577 -83.02 -5.40 -16.03
CA TRP A 577 -82.17 -6.46 -15.50
C TRP A 577 -82.98 -7.64 -14.92
N LEU A 578 -84.17 -7.36 -14.35
CA LEU A 578 -85.08 -8.39 -13.82
C LEU A 578 -85.85 -9.17 -14.91
N SER A 579 -85.87 -8.68 -16.15
CA SER A 579 -86.52 -9.37 -17.28
C SER A 579 -85.74 -10.62 -17.69
N ASP A 580 -86.44 -11.70 -18.00
CA ASP A 580 -85.83 -12.96 -18.48
C ASP A 580 -85.08 -12.76 -19.82
N GLU A 581 -85.42 -11.74 -20.59
CA GLU A 581 -84.79 -11.38 -21.88
C GLU A 581 -83.53 -10.50 -21.73
N SER A 582 -83.06 -10.25 -20.50
CA SER A 582 -81.97 -9.33 -20.25
C SER A 582 -80.60 -9.86 -20.71
N GLN A 583 -79.99 -9.17 -21.69
CA GLN A 583 -78.63 -9.42 -22.20
C GLN A 583 -77.53 -8.66 -21.44
N LEU A 584 -77.88 -8.05 -20.30
CA LEU A 584 -76.94 -7.20 -19.56
C LEU A 584 -75.75 -7.99 -19.03
N MET A 585 -76.00 -9.16 -18.43
CA MET A 585 -74.94 -10.00 -17.85
C MET A 585 -74.04 -10.62 -18.91
N SER A 586 -74.58 -11.04 -20.05
CA SER A 586 -73.78 -11.51 -21.18
C SER A 586 -72.89 -10.40 -21.72
N SER A 587 -73.38 -9.16 -21.78
CA SER A 587 -72.57 -8.00 -22.18
C SER A 587 -71.43 -7.72 -21.19
N ILE A 588 -71.70 -7.80 -19.88
CA ILE A 588 -70.66 -7.67 -18.83
C ILE A 588 -69.61 -8.77 -18.98
N CYS A 589 -70.03 -10.03 -19.15
CA CYS A 589 -69.12 -11.16 -19.35
C CYS A 589 -68.26 -10.97 -20.61
N ALA A 590 -68.84 -10.52 -21.71
CA ALA A 590 -68.12 -10.28 -22.96
C ALA A 590 -67.01 -9.20 -22.82
N VAL A 591 -67.28 -8.13 -22.06
CA VAL A 591 -66.26 -7.11 -21.77
C VAL A 591 -65.13 -7.70 -20.90
N ILE A 592 -65.47 -8.49 -19.88
CA ILE A 592 -64.46 -9.17 -19.05
C ILE A 592 -63.61 -10.12 -19.89
N GLU A 593 -64.21 -10.95 -20.74
CA GLU A 593 -63.48 -11.86 -21.64
C GLU A 593 -62.57 -11.10 -22.61
N LYS A 594 -63.05 -9.98 -23.18
CA LYS A 594 -62.28 -9.13 -24.10
C LYS A 594 -60.97 -8.64 -23.48
N HIS A 595 -60.99 -8.25 -22.20
CA HIS A 595 -59.79 -7.78 -21.49
C HIS A 595 -58.95 -8.93 -20.95
N ALA A 596 -59.59 -9.92 -20.32
CA ALA A 596 -58.91 -11.06 -19.72
C ALA A 596 -58.21 -11.98 -20.74
N LYS A 597 -58.62 -11.96 -22.01
CA LYS A 597 -57.94 -12.73 -23.07
C LYS A 597 -56.46 -12.37 -23.22
N TYR A 598 -56.06 -11.15 -22.86
CA TYR A 598 -54.66 -10.73 -22.95
C TYR A 598 -53.83 -11.12 -21.72
N PHE A 599 -54.46 -11.50 -20.60
CA PHE A 599 -53.72 -11.85 -19.39
C PHE A 599 -52.92 -13.15 -19.54
N CYS A 600 -53.25 -14.02 -20.50
CA CYS A 600 -52.39 -15.17 -20.84
C CYS A 600 -51.05 -14.77 -21.47
N ARG A 601 -50.90 -13.50 -21.89
CA ARG A 601 -49.66 -12.93 -22.41
C ARG A 601 -48.74 -12.40 -21.28
N THR A 602 -49.03 -12.76 -20.03
CA THR A 602 -48.20 -12.43 -18.85
C THR A 602 -47.75 -13.69 -18.14
N ARG A 603 -46.58 -13.64 -17.49
CA ARG A 603 -46.01 -14.78 -16.78
C ARG A 603 -46.71 -15.02 -15.43
N GLU A 604 -46.78 -16.28 -15.01
CA GLU A 604 -47.14 -16.63 -13.62
C GLU A 604 -46.08 -16.09 -12.65
N PRO A 605 -46.46 -15.55 -11.47
CA PRO A 605 -47.80 -15.49 -10.87
C PRO A 605 -48.63 -14.24 -11.23
N THR A 606 -48.16 -13.39 -12.14
CA THR A 606 -48.82 -12.10 -12.46
C THR A 606 -50.14 -12.29 -13.19
N SER A 607 -50.23 -13.28 -14.08
CA SER A 607 -51.46 -13.68 -14.78
C SER A 607 -52.59 -14.07 -13.82
N THR A 608 -52.28 -14.87 -12.80
CA THR A 608 -53.24 -15.28 -11.76
C THR A 608 -53.60 -14.12 -10.84
N HIS A 609 -52.65 -13.26 -10.49
CA HIS A 609 -52.91 -12.04 -9.73
C HIS A 609 -53.87 -11.10 -10.46
N LEU A 610 -53.66 -10.84 -11.76
CA LEU A 610 -54.54 -10.01 -12.59
C LEU A 610 -55.97 -10.55 -12.66
N LEU A 611 -56.16 -11.87 -12.77
CA LEU A 611 -57.48 -12.49 -12.72
C LEU A 611 -58.14 -12.33 -11.35
N SER A 612 -57.40 -12.52 -10.27
CA SER A 612 -57.90 -12.35 -8.90
C SER A 612 -58.34 -10.90 -8.64
N GLU A 613 -57.53 -9.93 -9.04
CA GLU A 613 -57.88 -8.51 -8.92
C GLU A 613 -59.07 -8.13 -9.82
N THR A 614 -59.19 -8.75 -10.99
CA THR A 614 -60.37 -8.60 -11.86
C THR A 614 -61.62 -9.14 -11.16
N GLU A 615 -61.58 -10.34 -10.59
CA GLU A 615 -62.69 -10.91 -9.83
C GLU A 615 -63.11 -10.00 -8.66
N HIS A 616 -62.14 -9.51 -7.90
CA HIS A 616 -62.37 -8.57 -6.80
C HIS A 616 -63.02 -7.26 -7.27
N LEU A 617 -62.54 -6.69 -8.38
CA LEU A 617 -63.12 -5.49 -8.98
C LEU A 617 -64.57 -5.72 -9.39
N ILE A 618 -64.86 -6.79 -10.14
CA ILE A 618 -66.22 -7.12 -10.61
C ILE A 618 -67.16 -7.32 -9.44
N ARG A 619 -66.76 -8.12 -8.45
CA ARG A 619 -67.54 -8.34 -7.23
C ARG A 619 -67.84 -7.03 -6.50
N SER A 620 -66.83 -6.17 -6.35
CA SER A 620 -66.99 -4.86 -5.70
C SER A 620 -67.96 -3.96 -6.47
N GLN A 621 -67.87 -3.90 -7.79
CA GLN A 621 -68.75 -3.05 -8.61
C GLN A 621 -70.19 -3.59 -8.64
N TYR A 622 -70.37 -4.90 -8.73
CA TYR A 622 -71.69 -5.54 -8.69
C TYR A 622 -72.40 -5.24 -7.36
N LEU A 623 -71.72 -5.46 -6.23
CA LEU A 623 -72.27 -5.15 -4.91
C LEU A 623 -72.54 -3.65 -4.75
N ARG A 624 -71.62 -2.80 -5.20
CA ARG A 624 -71.79 -1.34 -5.15
C ARG A 624 -73.03 -0.90 -5.95
N ALA A 625 -73.26 -1.46 -7.14
CA ALA A 625 -74.43 -1.15 -7.95
C ALA A 625 -75.73 -1.53 -7.23
N LEU A 626 -75.80 -2.73 -6.64
CA LEU A 626 -76.96 -3.19 -5.86
C LEU A 626 -77.25 -2.33 -4.63
N LEU A 627 -76.21 -1.85 -3.95
CA LEU A 627 -76.34 -1.06 -2.73
C LEU A 627 -76.72 0.42 -2.97
N GLN A 628 -76.73 0.89 -4.21
CA GLN A 628 -77.06 2.28 -4.55
C GLN A 628 -78.56 2.63 -4.51
N LYS A 629 -79.43 1.72 -4.02
CA LYS A 629 -80.87 1.94 -3.80
C LYS A 629 -81.64 2.47 -5.03
N ARG A 630 -81.25 2.06 -6.24
CA ARG A 630 -81.84 2.54 -7.51
C ARG A 630 -83.22 1.95 -7.82
N MET A 631 -83.61 0.89 -7.12
CA MET A 631 -84.88 0.16 -7.32
C MET A 631 -85.43 -0.28 -5.97
N VAL A 632 -86.75 -0.23 -5.79
CA VAL A 632 -87.45 -0.66 -4.57
C VAL A 632 -88.43 -1.78 -4.93
N CYS A 633 -88.18 -2.99 -4.45
CA CYS A 633 -89.06 -4.14 -4.67
C CYS A 633 -90.22 -4.14 -3.67
N GLN A 634 -91.37 -3.61 -4.10
CA GLN A 634 -92.55 -3.48 -3.25
C GLN A 634 -93.31 -4.81 -3.15
N ARG A 635 -93.34 -5.60 -4.22
CA ARG A 635 -94.09 -6.87 -4.29
C ARG A 635 -93.23 -8.06 -3.86
N MET A 636 -93.87 -9.08 -3.30
CA MET A 636 -93.20 -10.34 -2.92
C MET A 636 -92.61 -11.05 -4.14
N GLU A 637 -93.29 -10.98 -5.29
CA GLU A 637 -92.85 -11.54 -6.57
C GLU A 637 -91.56 -10.87 -7.08
N GLU A 638 -91.49 -9.54 -7.05
CA GLU A 638 -90.28 -8.78 -7.42
C GLU A 638 -89.09 -9.14 -6.53
N ARG A 639 -89.32 -9.35 -5.22
CA ARG A 639 -88.27 -9.78 -4.29
C ARG A 639 -87.77 -11.19 -4.61
N ARG A 640 -88.67 -12.12 -4.99
CA ARG A 640 -88.28 -13.48 -5.43
C ARG A 640 -87.54 -13.45 -6.75
N GLN A 641 -88.00 -12.66 -7.73
CA GLN A 641 -87.33 -12.48 -9.02
C GLN A 641 -85.93 -11.90 -8.85
N MET A 642 -85.77 -10.87 -8.02
CA MET A 642 -84.46 -10.29 -7.73
C MET A 642 -83.51 -11.28 -7.07
N ALA A 643 -83.97 -12.06 -6.08
CA ALA A 643 -83.16 -13.10 -5.45
C ALA A 643 -82.74 -14.20 -6.45
N SER A 644 -83.68 -14.66 -7.29
CA SER A 644 -83.40 -15.63 -8.34
C SER A 644 -82.39 -15.10 -9.35
N ARG A 645 -82.54 -13.84 -9.77
CA ARG A 645 -81.63 -13.21 -10.73
C ARG A 645 -80.23 -13.04 -10.17
N MET A 646 -80.09 -12.61 -8.91
CA MET A 646 -78.79 -12.52 -8.25
C MET A 646 -78.06 -13.86 -8.16
N LEU A 647 -78.79 -14.96 -7.92
CA LEU A 647 -78.21 -16.31 -7.93
C LEU A 647 -77.75 -16.72 -9.34
N GLN A 648 -78.54 -16.37 -10.36
CA GLN A 648 -78.18 -16.62 -11.76
C GLN A 648 -76.93 -15.82 -12.16
N ASP A 649 -76.88 -14.53 -11.86
CA ASP A 649 -75.72 -13.66 -12.12
C ASP A 649 -74.45 -14.22 -11.46
N ALA A 650 -74.55 -14.65 -10.19
CA ALA A 650 -73.44 -15.25 -9.47
C ALA A 650 -72.95 -16.57 -10.11
N SER A 651 -73.87 -17.39 -10.61
CA SER A 651 -73.51 -18.63 -11.33
C SER A 651 -72.79 -18.34 -12.65
N GLN A 652 -73.22 -17.32 -13.40
CA GLN A 652 -72.59 -16.90 -14.65
C GLN A 652 -71.17 -16.35 -14.42
N PHE A 653 -70.98 -15.50 -13.40
CA PHE A 653 -69.64 -15.04 -13.04
C PHE A 653 -68.74 -16.19 -12.62
N LYS A 654 -69.24 -17.13 -11.81
CA LYS A 654 -68.46 -18.29 -11.38
C LYS A 654 -68.00 -19.13 -12.58
N GLU A 655 -68.89 -19.39 -13.53
CA GLU A 655 -68.56 -20.12 -14.75
C GLU A 655 -67.53 -19.39 -15.60
N LEU A 656 -67.72 -18.08 -15.80
CA LEU A 656 -66.78 -17.21 -16.52
C LEU A 656 -65.36 -17.30 -15.95
N PHE A 657 -65.18 -17.02 -14.65
CA PHE A 657 -63.85 -17.03 -14.02
C PHE A 657 -63.24 -18.44 -14.00
N CYS A 658 -64.05 -19.50 -13.80
CA CYS A 658 -63.56 -20.88 -13.93
C CYS A 658 -63.02 -21.16 -15.33
N ASN A 659 -63.71 -20.67 -16.38
CA ASN A 659 -63.27 -20.84 -17.76
C ASN A 659 -62.02 -20.02 -18.08
N LEU A 660 -61.92 -18.79 -17.58
CA LEU A 660 -60.72 -17.94 -17.75
C LEU A 660 -59.47 -18.56 -17.11
N VAL A 661 -59.60 -19.09 -15.89
CA VAL A 661 -58.50 -19.80 -15.20
C VAL A 661 -58.10 -21.07 -15.96
N ARG A 662 -59.07 -21.83 -16.50
CA ARG A 662 -58.77 -23.02 -17.31
C ARG A 662 -58.03 -22.67 -18.60
N ARG A 663 -58.44 -21.60 -19.29
CA ARG A 663 -57.80 -21.13 -20.53
C ARG A 663 -56.36 -20.68 -20.30
N GLN A 664 -56.05 -20.08 -19.15
CA GLN A 664 -54.68 -19.71 -18.79
C GLN A 664 -53.76 -20.92 -18.56
N LYS A 665 -54.28 -22.08 -18.15
CA LYS A 665 -53.47 -23.29 -17.89
C LYS A 665 -53.23 -24.18 -19.11
N LEU A 666 -53.94 -23.93 -20.21
CA LEU A 666 -53.91 -24.73 -21.44
C LEU A 666 -53.04 -24.09 -22.53
N LEU A 667 -52.65 -22.84 -22.34
CA LEU A 667 -51.65 -22.08 -23.10
C LEU A 667 -50.35 -22.10 -22.31
#